data_AF-A0A0D1EME4-F1
#
_entry.id   AF-A0A0D1EME4-F1
#
_cell.length_a   1.000
_cell.length_b   1.000
_cell.length_c   1.000
_cell.angle_alpha   90.00
_cell.angle_beta   90.00
_cell.angle_gamma   90.00
#
_symmetry.space_group_name_H-M   'P 1'
#
loop_
_entity.id
_entity.type
_entity.pdbx_description
1 polymer ?
#
loop_
_entity_poly.entity_id
_entity_poly.type
_entity_poly.pdbx_seq_one_letter_code
_entity_poly.pdbx_strand_id
1 'polypeptide(L)'
;MTEILTRAMTTSTPGGLPVLEAVRDRSRIHVVLASGADARRLGLEAVPGLRDAAVRVVGGCPVAHLTWAGQGPLPCGAGPVSLSEAETGLFAGLDVLMGTRNGESWDNVETWLHWHAERHGVQAALIVDRHRPDEAPLDLDGLDIPGLVRVVLLHAPVPLGQNLPSERHPITAPDAPGKDRMDPRPVDRWTAPLGQIGLYEALRWRFLSRAAAVASLDVHDYLAPDADAFETARGAETGVAPLVGRRVFPWRIRKGADPTLFDHICDRFDEDRGNRRWVCVPGRIPEDQPWRLVRIGGVPSDADDTEPFLRAMALRVTEGGGLPLAPKSSLTADDALVALAREVGHKPVLPPARATARPGALPAAMPGRTAIVTCMKNEGPFILEWLAHHRAIGVDDFLIYTNDCTDGTDTLLDQLQSQGIVQHRQNPFREPGYEDMKPQHAALAAAEAEPVMARAGWGICMDVDEFIDVHVGSGHLSDLYAAVGGANMISMTWRLFGNADLDTFDTTPTSARFLRCAPRMTRKPHQAWGFKTLFRNMDIYKKMGVHRPKGLRPELWEDIAWVNGSGRPMPKEMLRNGWRSTTSTVGYDLVTLNHYAVRDAESFLVKRDRGRVNHVERDQGLGYWFRMNNNAEEDRSILRHLPALEAEMGRLLALPGIRATHDACIAAHRARIAELRAAPAFARFYSEVTGERMKRLSRLHRHFGANVFLAGPDAVPDEVAFGDPAPGFFFTVGEVDETAH
;
A
#
# COMPACT_ATOMS: atom_id res chain seq x y z
N MET A 1 -36.52 17.38 -26.41
CA MET A 1 -37.20 17.06 -25.15
C MET A 1 -37.05 15.58 -24.85
N THR A 2 -36.12 15.29 -23.94
CA THR A 2 -35.92 13.98 -23.34
C THR A 2 -37.14 13.60 -22.48
N GLU A 3 -37.66 12.39 -22.63
CA GLU A 3 -38.75 11.90 -21.77
C GLU A 3 -38.20 11.38 -20.45
N ILE A 4 -38.73 11.88 -19.34
CA ILE A 4 -38.28 11.52 -17.98
C ILE A 4 -39.41 10.77 -17.27
N LEU A 5 -39.11 9.56 -16.79
CA LEU A 5 -40.07 8.69 -16.13
C LEU A 5 -39.56 8.27 -14.76
N THR A 6 -40.36 8.50 -13.72
CA THR A 6 -40.07 7.99 -12.39
C THR A 6 -40.81 6.68 -12.13
N ARG A 7 -40.11 5.71 -11.55
CA ARG A 7 -40.63 4.40 -11.11
C ARG A 7 -40.12 4.09 -9.71
N ALA A 8 -40.81 3.19 -9.02
CA ALA A 8 -40.34 2.62 -7.76
C ALA A 8 -40.22 1.11 -7.88
N MET A 9 -39.29 0.52 -7.13
CA MET A 9 -39.22 -0.94 -6.95
C MET A 9 -40.42 -1.43 -6.14
N THR A 10 -40.97 -2.60 -6.47
CA THR A 10 -42.07 -3.23 -5.71
C THR A 10 -41.55 -4.09 -4.56
N THR A 11 -40.60 -3.55 -3.81
CA THR A 11 -39.99 -4.23 -2.66
C THR A 11 -41.03 -4.62 -1.61
N SER A 12 -40.91 -5.81 -1.04
CA SER A 12 -41.81 -6.30 0.00
C SER A 12 -41.14 -7.29 0.96
N THR A 13 -41.77 -7.51 2.12
CA THR A 13 -41.27 -8.42 3.17
C THR A 13 -42.34 -9.42 3.64
N PRO A 14 -43.03 -10.15 2.73
CA PRO A 14 -44.10 -11.08 3.11
C PRO A 14 -43.58 -12.11 4.11
N GLY A 15 -44.22 -12.18 5.29
CA GLY A 15 -43.82 -13.09 6.36
C GLY A 15 -42.37 -12.91 6.81
N GLY A 16 -41.75 -11.74 6.59
CA GLY A 16 -40.34 -11.49 6.88
C GLY A 16 -39.36 -12.10 5.86
N LEU A 17 -39.81 -12.46 4.66
CA LEU A 17 -38.95 -12.83 3.53
C LEU A 17 -38.63 -11.57 2.71
N PRO A 18 -37.38 -11.07 2.65
CA PRO A 18 -37.07 -9.83 1.95
C PRO A 18 -37.01 -10.05 0.42
N VAL A 19 -38.04 -9.57 -0.29
CA VAL A 19 -38.14 -9.55 -1.75
C VAL A 19 -37.73 -8.16 -2.23
N LEU A 20 -36.68 -8.07 -3.05
CA LEU A 20 -36.22 -6.80 -3.62
C LEU A 20 -37.15 -6.31 -4.74
N GLU A 21 -37.47 -7.20 -5.67
CA GLU A 21 -38.34 -6.94 -6.82
C GLU A 21 -38.95 -8.25 -7.31
N ALA A 22 -40.19 -8.23 -7.78
CA ALA A 22 -40.77 -9.35 -8.52
C ALA A 22 -41.41 -8.85 -9.81
N VAL A 23 -41.00 -9.41 -10.94
CA VAL A 23 -41.35 -8.92 -12.28
C VAL A 23 -42.17 -9.97 -13.02
N ARG A 24 -43.31 -9.58 -13.59
CA ARG A 24 -44.09 -10.38 -14.52
C ARG A 24 -43.79 -9.93 -15.96
N ASP A 25 -43.38 -10.89 -16.80
CA ASP A 25 -43.35 -10.76 -18.26
C ASP A 25 -44.29 -11.81 -18.85
N ARG A 26 -45.52 -11.38 -19.19
CA ARG A 26 -46.61 -12.28 -19.61
C ARG A 26 -46.88 -13.35 -18.54
N SER A 27 -46.53 -14.62 -18.81
CA SER A 27 -46.66 -15.72 -17.87
C SER A 27 -45.37 -16.04 -17.12
N ARG A 28 -44.24 -15.41 -17.46
CA ARG A 28 -42.97 -15.59 -16.76
C ARG A 28 -42.87 -14.64 -15.59
N ILE A 29 -42.34 -15.12 -14.48
CA ILE A 29 -42.13 -14.32 -13.27
C ILE A 29 -40.70 -14.51 -12.78
N HIS A 30 -40.09 -13.38 -12.41
CA HIS A 30 -38.75 -13.29 -11.87
C HIS A 30 -38.84 -12.69 -10.47
N VAL A 31 -38.56 -13.47 -9.43
CA VAL A 31 -38.56 -12.99 -8.03
C VAL A 31 -37.13 -12.86 -7.55
N VAL A 32 -36.70 -11.63 -7.25
CA VAL A 32 -35.36 -11.32 -6.76
C VAL A 32 -35.44 -11.11 -5.25
N LEU A 33 -34.75 -11.95 -4.49
CA LEU A 33 -34.65 -11.85 -3.03
C LEU A 33 -33.40 -11.11 -2.60
N ALA A 34 -33.42 -10.53 -1.39
CA ALA A 34 -32.24 -9.90 -0.82
C ALA A 34 -31.13 -10.92 -0.53
N SER A 35 -29.88 -10.44 -0.52
CA SER A 35 -28.71 -11.26 -0.25
C SER A 35 -28.84 -12.01 1.08
N GLY A 36 -28.62 -13.32 1.05
CA GLY A 36 -28.73 -14.20 2.23
C GLY A 36 -30.15 -14.65 2.59
N ALA A 37 -31.18 -14.26 1.82
CA ALA A 37 -32.53 -14.76 2.01
C ALA A 37 -32.64 -16.26 1.67
N ASP A 38 -33.53 -16.99 2.35
CA ASP A 38 -33.83 -18.39 2.05
C ASP A 38 -34.99 -18.49 1.06
N ALA A 39 -34.67 -18.80 -0.21
CA ALA A 39 -35.65 -18.93 -1.28
C ALA A 39 -36.67 -20.05 -1.07
N ARG A 40 -36.37 -21.06 -0.23
CA ARG A 40 -37.33 -22.14 0.08
C ARG A 40 -38.60 -21.60 0.77
N ARG A 41 -38.50 -20.45 1.43
CA ARG A 41 -39.64 -19.77 2.07
C ARG A 41 -40.65 -19.21 1.07
N LEU A 42 -40.31 -19.17 -0.22
CA LEU A 42 -41.28 -18.87 -1.28
C LEU A 42 -42.35 -19.98 -1.38
N GLY A 43 -42.05 -21.23 -1.00
CA GLY A 43 -43.01 -22.34 -1.04
C GLY A 43 -43.64 -22.55 -2.42
N LEU A 44 -42.84 -22.39 -3.49
CA LEU A 44 -43.31 -22.37 -4.88
C LEU A 44 -43.99 -23.68 -5.29
N GLU A 45 -43.61 -24.80 -4.68
CA GLU A 45 -44.20 -26.12 -4.88
C GLU A 45 -45.69 -26.21 -4.50
N ALA A 46 -46.15 -25.33 -3.59
CA ALA A 46 -47.53 -25.29 -3.14
C ALA A 46 -48.42 -24.33 -3.96
N VAL A 47 -47.85 -23.62 -4.94
CA VAL A 47 -48.55 -22.59 -5.71
C VAL A 47 -49.31 -23.22 -6.89
N PRO A 48 -50.66 -23.16 -6.93
CA PRO A 48 -51.42 -23.77 -8.00
C PRO A 48 -51.11 -23.17 -9.37
N GLY A 49 -50.89 -24.04 -10.36
CA GLY A 49 -50.65 -23.64 -11.75
C GLY A 49 -49.25 -23.11 -12.05
N LEU A 50 -48.33 -23.12 -11.08
CA LEU A 50 -46.92 -22.78 -11.27
C LEU A 50 -46.18 -23.92 -12.00
N ARG A 51 -45.27 -23.55 -12.91
CA ARG A 51 -44.40 -24.46 -13.67
C ARG A 51 -42.98 -23.89 -13.77
N ASP A 52 -42.03 -24.74 -14.15
CA ASP A 52 -40.66 -24.36 -14.54
C ASP A 52 -39.90 -23.54 -13.48
N ALA A 53 -40.18 -23.76 -12.18
CA ALA A 53 -39.51 -23.05 -11.11
C ALA A 53 -38.03 -23.45 -11.02
N ALA A 54 -37.15 -22.47 -11.19
CA ALA A 54 -35.71 -22.59 -10.99
C ALA A 54 -35.21 -21.44 -10.12
N VAL A 55 -34.38 -21.76 -9.12
CA VAL A 55 -33.74 -20.76 -8.27
C VAL A 55 -32.25 -20.75 -8.53
N ARG A 56 -31.68 -19.57 -8.78
CA ARG A 56 -30.24 -19.34 -8.94
C ARG A 56 -29.77 -18.31 -7.93
N VAL A 57 -28.49 -18.31 -7.58
CA VAL A 57 -27.91 -17.31 -6.66
C VAL A 57 -26.97 -16.39 -7.41
N VAL A 58 -27.26 -15.09 -7.38
CA VAL A 58 -26.51 -14.03 -8.07
C VAL A 58 -25.94 -13.08 -7.03
N GLY A 59 -24.63 -13.21 -6.77
CA GLY A 59 -23.93 -12.36 -5.79
C GLY A 59 -24.53 -12.41 -4.38
N GLY A 60 -24.99 -13.59 -3.95
CA GLY A 60 -25.63 -13.81 -2.65
C GLY A 60 -27.16 -13.63 -2.66
N CYS A 61 -27.74 -13.01 -3.69
CA CYS A 61 -29.17 -12.84 -3.88
C CYS A 61 -29.79 -14.05 -4.59
N PRO A 62 -30.74 -14.79 -3.98
CA PRO A 62 -31.53 -15.77 -4.71
C PRO A 62 -32.46 -15.10 -5.73
N VAL A 63 -32.52 -15.65 -6.93
CA VAL A 63 -33.39 -15.23 -8.03
C VAL A 63 -34.20 -16.45 -8.47
N ALA A 64 -35.51 -16.39 -8.31
CA ALA A 64 -36.42 -17.44 -8.76
C ALA A 64 -37.03 -17.06 -10.11
N HIS A 65 -36.89 -17.95 -11.09
CA HIS A 65 -37.54 -17.86 -12.40
C HIS A 65 -38.64 -18.91 -12.44
N LEU A 66 -39.85 -18.54 -12.82
CA LEU A 66 -41.00 -19.45 -12.85
C LEU A 66 -42.02 -19.03 -13.91
N THR A 67 -42.88 -19.97 -14.30
CA THR A 67 -44.02 -19.72 -15.18
C THR A 67 -45.31 -19.81 -14.36
N TRP A 68 -46.12 -18.75 -14.34
CA TRP A 68 -47.41 -18.71 -13.67
C TRP A 68 -48.40 -17.81 -14.43
N ALA A 69 -49.54 -18.37 -14.82
CA ALA A 69 -50.59 -17.67 -15.58
C ALA A 69 -51.67 -17.01 -14.70
N GLY A 70 -51.51 -17.05 -13.36
CA GLY A 70 -52.46 -16.45 -12.43
C GLY A 70 -52.43 -14.93 -12.45
N GLN A 71 -53.55 -14.33 -12.04
CA GLN A 71 -53.74 -12.89 -11.96
C GLN A 71 -53.47 -12.37 -10.54
N GLY A 72 -53.05 -11.11 -10.42
CA GLY A 72 -52.75 -10.48 -9.13
C GLY A 72 -51.37 -10.86 -8.54
N PRO A 73 -51.17 -10.65 -7.22
CA PRO A 73 -49.93 -11.00 -6.52
C PRO A 73 -49.61 -12.48 -6.60
N LEU A 74 -48.32 -12.83 -6.68
CA LEU A 74 -47.88 -14.22 -6.64
C LEU A 74 -48.12 -14.81 -5.24
N PRO A 75 -48.92 -15.88 -5.09
CA PRO A 75 -49.04 -16.58 -3.83
C PRO A 75 -47.70 -17.23 -3.48
N CYS A 76 -47.20 -16.99 -2.28
CA CYS A 76 -45.99 -17.63 -1.76
C CYS A 76 -46.24 -18.14 -0.34
N GLY A 77 -45.46 -19.12 0.11
CA GLY A 77 -45.55 -19.70 1.45
C GLY A 77 -45.37 -18.69 2.59
N ALA A 78 -44.58 -17.63 2.36
CA ALA A 78 -44.39 -16.54 3.32
C ALA A 78 -45.49 -15.44 3.25
N GLY A 79 -46.43 -15.53 2.30
CA GLY A 79 -47.44 -14.50 2.02
C GLY A 79 -47.37 -13.99 0.57
N PRO A 80 -48.41 -13.29 0.09
CA PRO A 80 -48.47 -12.83 -1.30
C PRO A 80 -47.36 -11.82 -1.63
N VAL A 81 -46.73 -11.98 -2.81
CA VAL A 81 -45.68 -11.10 -3.35
C VAL A 81 -46.28 -10.24 -4.46
N SER A 82 -46.22 -8.91 -4.31
CA SER A 82 -46.62 -7.95 -5.35
C SER A 82 -45.74 -8.09 -6.59
N LEU A 83 -46.32 -7.91 -7.77
CA LEU A 83 -45.62 -8.02 -9.06
C LEU A 83 -45.63 -6.68 -9.79
N SER A 84 -44.47 -6.27 -10.28
CA SER A 84 -44.34 -5.24 -11.32
C SER A 84 -44.50 -5.87 -12.70
N GLU A 85 -45.18 -5.22 -13.62
CA GLU A 85 -45.19 -5.64 -15.02
C GLU A 85 -43.87 -5.25 -15.70
N ALA A 86 -43.41 -6.07 -16.64
CA ALA A 86 -42.23 -5.79 -17.44
C ALA A 86 -42.50 -4.61 -18.38
N GLU A 87 -41.66 -3.58 -18.29
CA GLU A 87 -41.71 -2.34 -19.06
C GLU A 87 -40.60 -2.31 -20.12
N THR A 88 -40.21 -3.46 -20.67
CA THR A 88 -39.08 -3.59 -21.62
C THR A 88 -39.26 -2.80 -22.91
N GLY A 89 -40.49 -2.39 -23.24
CA GLY A 89 -40.78 -1.46 -24.33
C GLY A 89 -40.19 -0.07 -24.13
N LEU A 90 -39.87 0.33 -22.89
CA LEU A 90 -39.29 1.64 -22.61
C LEU A 90 -37.89 1.81 -23.20
N PHE A 91 -37.15 0.73 -23.38
CA PHE A 91 -35.78 0.79 -23.88
C PHE A 91 -35.59 0.04 -25.20
N ALA A 92 -36.68 -0.42 -25.81
CA ALA A 92 -36.63 -1.27 -26.98
C ALA A 92 -35.85 -0.63 -28.14
N GLY A 93 -34.74 -1.27 -28.56
CA GLY A 93 -33.91 -0.80 -29.66
C GLY A 93 -33.06 0.44 -29.38
N LEU A 94 -32.91 0.85 -28.12
CA LEU A 94 -32.07 1.99 -27.73
C LEU A 94 -30.76 1.53 -27.11
N ASP A 95 -29.72 2.36 -27.22
CA ASP A 95 -28.49 2.24 -26.44
C ASP A 95 -28.64 2.88 -25.07
N VAL A 96 -28.44 2.08 -24.03
CA VAL A 96 -28.84 2.41 -22.67
C VAL A 96 -27.65 2.43 -21.72
N LEU A 97 -27.55 3.46 -20.89
CA LEU A 97 -26.75 3.41 -19.68
C LEU A 97 -27.57 2.87 -18.52
N MET A 98 -27.00 1.93 -17.78
CA MET A 98 -27.55 1.46 -16.52
C MET A 98 -26.56 1.75 -15.39
N GLY A 99 -27.00 2.53 -14.40
CA GLY A 99 -26.13 3.00 -13.33
C GLY A 99 -26.85 3.27 -12.02
N THR A 100 -26.08 3.44 -10.95
CA THR A 100 -26.57 3.89 -9.65
C THR A 100 -26.08 5.30 -9.33
N ARG A 101 -26.99 6.10 -8.76
CA ARG A 101 -26.69 7.39 -8.13
C ARG A 101 -26.73 7.19 -6.62
N ASN A 102 -25.68 7.59 -5.93
CA ASN A 102 -25.54 7.49 -4.49
C ASN A 102 -24.77 8.72 -3.98
N GLY A 103 -25.47 9.85 -3.98
CA GLY A 103 -25.01 11.14 -3.43
C GLY A 103 -24.55 12.16 -4.47
N GLU A 104 -24.33 11.77 -5.72
CA GLU A 104 -23.98 12.70 -6.80
C GLU A 104 -25.05 13.79 -7.00
N SER A 105 -24.64 15.01 -7.31
CA SER A 105 -25.55 16.13 -7.53
C SER A 105 -26.31 16.01 -8.86
N TRP A 106 -27.31 16.88 -9.07
CA TRP A 106 -27.98 17.02 -10.35
C TRP A 106 -26.98 17.33 -11.48
N ASP A 107 -26.12 18.32 -11.29
CA ASP A 107 -25.09 18.71 -12.26
C ASP A 107 -24.19 17.53 -12.65
N ASN A 108 -23.87 16.65 -11.69
CA ASN A 108 -23.07 15.45 -11.97
C ASN A 108 -23.83 14.44 -12.84
N VAL A 109 -25.12 14.23 -12.57
CA VAL A 109 -25.97 13.34 -13.38
C VAL A 109 -26.17 13.91 -14.78
N GLU A 110 -26.44 15.21 -14.90
CA GLU A 110 -26.57 15.89 -16.19
C GLU A 110 -25.27 15.78 -17.00
N THR A 111 -24.12 16.08 -16.38
CA THR A 111 -22.80 15.96 -17.04
C THR A 111 -22.55 14.53 -17.51
N TRP A 112 -22.89 13.54 -16.69
CA TRP A 112 -22.75 12.11 -17.03
C TRP A 112 -23.62 11.73 -18.23
N LEU A 113 -24.88 12.18 -18.27
CA LEU A 113 -25.79 11.93 -19.39
C LEU A 113 -25.32 12.63 -20.67
N HIS A 114 -24.94 13.91 -20.57
CA HIS A 114 -24.48 14.70 -21.71
C HIS A 114 -23.21 14.11 -22.32
N TRP A 115 -22.24 13.73 -21.48
CA TRP A 115 -21.00 13.10 -21.90
C TRP A 115 -21.24 11.90 -22.80
N HIS A 116 -22.11 10.99 -22.36
CA HIS A 116 -22.35 9.75 -23.07
C HIS A 116 -23.30 9.91 -24.26
N ALA A 117 -24.28 10.81 -24.20
CA ALA A 117 -25.15 11.10 -25.34
C ALA A 117 -24.37 11.75 -26.48
N GLU A 118 -23.56 12.77 -26.18
CA GLU A 118 -22.82 13.53 -27.18
C GLU A 118 -21.66 12.74 -27.78
N ARG A 119 -20.87 12.03 -26.94
CA ARG A 119 -19.63 11.38 -27.40
C ARG A 119 -19.81 9.91 -27.77
N HIS A 120 -20.76 9.23 -27.13
CA HIS A 120 -20.93 7.77 -27.22
C HIS A 120 -22.29 7.37 -27.82
N GLY A 121 -23.08 8.33 -28.29
CA GLY A 121 -24.36 8.08 -28.94
C GLY A 121 -25.42 7.46 -28.04
N VAL A 122 -25.28 7.55 -26.71
CA VAL A 122 -26.26 6.99 -25.78
C VAL A 122 -27.61 7.66 -25.97
N GLN A 123 -28.66 6.84 -26.07
CA GLN A 123 -30.02 7.30 -26.37
C GLN A 123 -30.94 7.24 -25.15
N ALA A 124 -30.58 6.45 -24.13
CA ALA A 124 -31.38 6.36 -22.92
C ALA A 124 -30.57 6.02 -21.66
N ALA A 125 -31.16 6.26 -20.49
CA ALA A 125 -30.56 5.88 -19.21
C ALA A 125 -31.59 5.29 -18.23
N LEU A 126 -31.17 4.27 -17.48
CA LEU A 126 -31.86 3.72 -16.32
C LEU A 126 -31.00 3.97 -15.08
N ILE A 127 -31.46 4.88 -14.22
CA ILE A 127 -30.72 5.32 -13.04
C ILE A 127 -31.43 4.82 -11.79
N VAL A 128 -30.73 4.01 -10.98
CA VAL A 128 -31.23 3.64 -9.64
C VAL A 128 -30.76 4.68 -8.63
N ASP A 129 -31.70 5.46 -8.09
CA ASP A 129 -31.40 6.49 -7.09
C ASP A 129 -31.39 5.90 -5.68
N ARG A 130 -30.23 5.96 -5.04
CA ARG A 130 -29.93 5.40 -3.72
C ARG A 130 -29.76 6.52 -2.69
N HIS A 131 -30.75 7.40 -2.59
CA HIS A 131 -30.81 8.40 -1.54
C HIS A 131 -31.17 7.76 -0.19
N ARG A 132 -30.72 8.38 0.91
CA ARG A 132 -31.19 8.03 2.25
C ARG A 132 -32.65 8.48 2.44
N PRO A 133 -33.44 7.89 3.36
CA PRO A 133 -34.82 8.30 3.59
C PRO A 133 -35.01 9.78 3.99
N ASP A 134 -33.97 10.42 4.52
CA ASP A 134 -33.92 11.83 4.91
C ASP A 134 -33.35 12.75 3.82
N GLU A 135 -32.91 12.19 2.69
CA GLU A 135 -32.43 12.93 1.53
C GLU A 135 -33.56 13.11 0.50
N ALA A 136 -33.57 14.24 -0.20
CA ALA A 136 -34.50 14.43 -1.31
C ALA A 136 -34.16 13.47 -2.47
N PRO A 137 -35.17 12.92 -3.16
CA PRO A 137 -34.94 12.18 -4.39
C PRO A 137 -34.33 13.09 -5.45
N LEU A 138 -33.60 12.49 -6.40
CA LEU A 138 -33.14 13.20 -7.58
C LEU A 138 -34.36 13.68 -8.40
N ASP A 139 -34.35 14.94 -8.79
CA ASP A 139 -35.35 15.53 -9.67
C ASP A 139 -34.67 15.99 -10.96
N LEU A 140 -35.06 15.43 -12.10
CA LEU A 140 -34.45 15.73 -13.41
C LEU A 140 -35.31 16.69 -14.25
N ASP A 141 -36.29 17.36 -13.65
CA ASP A 141 -37.12 18.33 -14.34
C ASP A 141 -36.29 19.36 -15.13
N GLY A 142 -36.64 19.54 -16.40
CA GLY A 142 -35.96 20.47 -17.31
C GLY A 142 -34.75 19.90 -18.07
N LEU A 143 -34.37 18.64 -17.85
CA LEU A 143 -33.30 17.98 -18.62
C LEU A 143 -33.68 17.88 -20.11
N ASP A 144 -32.85 18.45 -20.98
CA ASP A 144 -32.97 18.33 -22.44
C ASP A 144 -31.58 18.19 -23.08
N ILE A 145 -31.23 16.95 -23.43
CA ILE A 145 -29.93 16.63 -24.04
C ILE A 145 -30.18 16.13 -25.46
N PRO A 146 -29.58 16.74 -26.50
CA PRO A 146 -29.70 16.27 -27.88
C PRO A 146 -29.30 14.80 -28.02
N GLY A 147 -30.13 14.01 -28.70
CA GLY A 147 -29.90 12.57 -28.90
C GLY A 147 -30.37 11.67 -27.74
N LEU A 148 -30.50 12.21 -26.52
CA LEU A 148 -31.02 11.47 -25.38
C LEU A 148 -32.56 11.48 -25.39
N VAL A 149 -33.14 10.33 -25.71
CA VAL A 149 -34.58 10.16 -25.90
C VAL A 149 -35.30 9.92 -24.58
N ARG A 150 -34.72 9.13 -23.66
CA ARG A 150 -35.43 8.68 -22.45
C ARG A 150 -34.54 8.49 -21.24
N VAL A 151 -34.99 8.94 -20.07
CA VAL A 151 -34.40 8.63 -18.77
C VAL A 151 -35.45 8.05 -17.85
N VAL A 152 -35.17 6.88 -17.27
CA VAL A 152 -36.00 6.27 -16.22
C VAL A 152 -35.25 6.37 -14.91
N LEU A 153 -35.84 7.08 -13.94
CA LEU A 153 -35.36 7.13 -12.57
C LEU A 153 -36.10 6.08 -11.74
N LEU A 154 -35.36 5.09 -11.22
CA LEU A 154 -35.90 4.03 -10.37
C LEU A 154 -35.54 4.30 -8.91
N HIS A 155 -36.56 4.56 -8.09
CA HIS A 155 -36.41 4.68 -6.66
C HIS A 155 -36.40 3.31 -5.97
N ALA A 156 -35.40 3.09 -5.12
CA ALA A 156 -35.32 1.93 -4.24
C ALA A 156 -35.78 2.32 -2.82
N PRO A 157 -36.94 1.84 -2.33
CA PRO A 157 -37.45 2.17 -0.99
C PRO A 157 -36.75 1.38 0.13
N VAL A 158 -35.64 0.71 -0.17
CA VAL A 158 -34.86 -0.10 0.77
C VAL A 158 -33.36 0.10 0.55
N PRO A 159 -32.53 -0.11 1.59
CA PRO A 159 -31.09 -0.03 1.43
C PRO A 159 -30.55 -1.15 0.55
N LEU A 160 -29.73 -0.79 -0.44
CA LEU A 160 -29.13 -1.73 -1.40
C LEU A 160 -27.65 -2.03 -1.12
N GLY A 161 -27.04 -1.38 -0.12
CA GLY A 161 -25.63 -1.49 0.22
C GLY A 161 -25.27 -2.69 1.12
N GLN A 162 -23.97 -2.91 1.25
CA GLN A 162 -23.34 -3.91 2.12
C GLN A 162 -23.41 -3.50 3.60
N ASN A 163 -22.98 -4.41 4.50
CA ASN A 163 -22.77 -4.14 5.92
C ASN A 163 -21.46 -3.37 6.16
N LEU A 164 -21.34 -2.20 5.54
CA LEU A 164 -20.15 -1.34 5.62
C LEU A 164 -20.58 0.11 5.90
N PRO A 165 -19.63 0.99 6.26
CA PRO A 165 -19.86 2.42 6.26
C PRO A 165 -20.22 2.97 4.87
N SER A 166 -20.69 4.22 4.83
CA SER A 166 -20.98 4.96 3.61
C SER A 166 -19.84 4.88 2.59
N GLU A 167 -20.18 4.58 1.33
CA GLU A 167 -19.26 4.64 0.19
C GLU A 167 -18.97 6.08 -0.25
N ARG A 168 -19.74 7.04 0.30
CA ARG A 168 -19.51 8.48 0.11
C ARG A 168 -18.42 9.02 1.02
N HIS A 169 -17.89 8.23 1.96
CA HIS A 169 -16.81 8.64 2.86
C HIS A 169 -15.45 8.03 2.45
N PRO A 170 -14.32 8.76 2.54
CA PRO A 170 -13.00 8.25 2.14
C PRO A 170 -12.54 6.96 2.82
N ILE A 171 -13.11 6.61 3.98
CA ILE A 171 -12.78 5.36 4.70
C ILE A 171 -13.06 4.09 3.87
N THR A 172 -14.02 4.14 2.95
CA THR A 172 -14.37 3.04 2.04
C THR A 172 -13.75 3.22 0.65
N ALA A 173 -13.15 4.37 0.37
CA ALA A 173 -12.44 4.60 -0.89
C ALA A 173 -11.19 3.69 -0.95
N PRO A 174 -10.93 3.03 -2.09
CA PRO A 174 -9.84 2.05 -2.20
C PRO A 174 -8.46 2.68 -1.92
N ASP A 175 -8.26 3.91 -2.40
CA ASP A 175 -6.94 4.56 -2.46
C ASP A 175 -6.69 5.59 -1.35
N ALA A 176 -7.68 5.84 -0.49
CA ALA A 176 -7.56 6.84 0.57
C ALA A 176 -6.42 6.46 1.54
N PRO A 177 -5.45 7.36 1.79
CA PRO A 177 -4.39 7.10 2.76
C PRO A 177 -4.90 7.19 4.20
N GLY A 178 -4.26 6.44 5.10
CA GLY A 178 -4.46 6.60 6.55
C GLY A 178 -5.80 6.08 7.06
N LYS A 179 -6.47 5.19 6.32
CA LYS A 179 -7.74 4.56 6.74
C LYS A 179 -7.64 3.87 8.10
N ASP A 180 -6.47 3.31 8.41
CA ASP A 180 -6.12 2.69 9.70
C ASP A 180 -6.15 3.68 10.89
N ARG A 181 -6.12 4.98 10.62
CA ARG A 181 -6.10 6.05 11.62
C ARG A 181 -7.38 6.89 11.62
N MET A 182 -8.32 6.60 10.71
CA MET A 182 -9.61 7.27 10.68
C MET A 182 -10.50 6.68 11.76
N ASP A 183 -11.34 7.51 12.37
CA ASP A 183 -12.32 7.04 13.34
C ASP A 183 -13.28 6.03 12.68
N PRO A 184 -13.55 4.89 13.35
CA PRO A 184 -14.53 3.93 12.86
C PRO A 184 -15.88 4.60 12.60
N ARG A 185 -16.51 4.25 11.47
CA ARG A 185 -17.81 4.80 11.06
C ARG A 185 -18.90 3.74 11.21
N PRO A 186 -20.13 4.12 11.60
CA PRO A 186 -21.23 3.18 11.68
C PRO A 186 -21.57 2.61 10.30
N VAL A 187 -22.19 1.43 10.29
CA VAL A 187 -22.75 0.83 9.08
C VAL A 187 -23.86 1.71 8.54
N ASP A 188 -23.83 2.01 7.24
CA ASP A 188 -24.86 2.75 6.52
C ASP A 188 -25.23 2.02 5.23
N ARG A 189 -26.20 1.11 5.30
CA ARG A 189 -26.58 0.28 4.15
C ARG A 189 -27.24 1.05 3.00
N TRP A 190 -27.68 2.30 3.20
CA TRP A 190 -28.24 3.10 2.10
C TRP A 190 -27.15 3.53 1.13
N THR A 191 -26.04 4.01 1.70
CA THR A 191 -24.96 4.62 0.95
C THR A 191 -23.68 3.78 0.90
N ALA A 192 -23.60 2.65 1.59
CA ALA A 192 -22.49 1.69 1.51
C ALA A 192 -22.32 1.10 0.10
N PRO A 193 -21.17 0.47 -0.22
CA PRO A 193 -20.98 -0.17 -1.51
C PRO A 193 -22.10 -1.16 -1.83
N LEU A 194 -22.52 -1.21 -3.10
CA LEU A 194 -23.67 -2.04 -3.51
C LEU A 194 -23.49 -3.50 -3.04
N GLY A 195 -24.48 -3.99 -2.30
CA GLY A 195 -24.50 -5.34 -1.72
C GLY A 195 -25.59 -6.24 -2.30
N GLN A 196 -26.67 -5.65 -2.80
CA GLN A 196 -27.79 -6.37 -3.40
C GLN A 196 -27.55 -6.61 -4.89
N ILE A 197 -26.61 -7.50 -5.23
CA ILE A 197 -26.19 -7.73 -6.63
C ILE A 197 -27.34 -8.28 -7.50
N GLY A 198 -28.34 -8.93 -6.91
CA GLY A 198 -29.57 -9.34 -7.60
C GLY A 198 -30.36 -8.20 -8.24
N LEU A 199 -30.10 -6.94 -7.85
CA LEU A 199 -30.64 -5.75 -8.53
C LEU A 199 -30.43 -5.80 -10.05
N TYR A 200 -29.27 -6.27 -10.51
CA TYR A 200 -28.96 -6.36 -11.93
C TYR A 200 -29.96 -7.24 -12.71
N GLU A 201 -30.40 -8.35 -12.10
CA GLU A 201 -31.43 -9.20 -12.70
C GLU A 201 -32.81 -8.54 -12.65
N ALA A 202 -33.15 -7.84 -11.57
CA ALA A 202 -34.39 -7.07 -11.48
C ALA A 202 -34.50 -6.04 -12.61
N LEU A 203 -33.43 -5.27 -12.85
CA LEU A 203 -33.37 -4.26 -13.91
C LEU A 203 -33.42 -4.90 -15.30
N ARG A 204 -32.69 -6.01 -15.50
CA ARG A 204 -32.72 -6.77 -16.76
C ARG A 204 -34.16 -7.13 -17.15
N TRP A 205 -34.84 -7.86 -16.27
CA TRP A 205 -36.15 -8.44 -16.58
C TRP A 205 -37.26 -7.39 -16.63
N ARG A 206 -37.16 -6.33 -15.80
CA ARG A 206 -38.16 -5.27 -15.82
C ARG A 206 -38.01 -4.34 -17.01
N PHE A 207 -36.79 -4.02 -17.44
CA PHE A 207 -36.56 -2.89 -18.34
C PHE A 207 -35.66 -3.21 -19.55
N LEU A 208 -34.59 -3.97 -19.37
CA LEU A 208 -33.45 -3.90 -20.30
C LEU A 208 -33.39 -5.04 -21.34
N SER A 209 -34.18 -6.10 -21.19
CA SER A 209 -34.12 -7.28 -22.09
C SER A 209 -34.36 -7.00 -23.58
N ARG A 210 -34.92 -5.83 -23.94
CA ARG A 210 -35.16 -5.43 -25.34
C ARG A 210 -34.31 -4.25 -25.82
N ALA A 211 -33.39 -3.75 -25.00
CA ALA A 211 -32.46 -2.70 -25.41
C ALA A 211 -31.56 -3.17 -26.57
N ALA A 212 -31.10 -2.23 -27.39
CA ALA A 212 -30.14 -2.54 -28.46
C ALA A 212 -28.79 -2.95 -27.85
N ALA A 213 -28.29 -2.14 -26.91
CA ALA A 213 -27.17 -2.48 -26.06
C ALA A 213 -27.27 -1.74 -24.71
N VAL A 214 -26.56 -2.26 -23.70
CA VAL A 214 -26.59 -1.76 -22.33
C VAL A 214 -25.17 -1.69 -21.78
N ALA A 215 -24.73 -0.50 -21.38
CA ALA A 215 -23.49 -0.31 -20.64
C ALA A 215 -23.78 -0.13 -19.14
N SER A 216 -23.11 -0.91 -18.30
CA SER A 216 -23.20 -0.79 -16.85
C SER A 216 -22.15 0.19 -16.35
N LEU A 217 -22.57 1.44 -16.10
CA LEU A 217 -21.70 2.53 -15.65
C LEU A 217 -22.46 3.35 -14.61
N ASP A 218 -21.89 3.55 -13.43
CA ASP A 218 -22.49 4.43 -12.43
C ASP A 218 -22.26 5.91 -12.80
N VAL A 219 -22.93 6.84 -12.11
CA VAL A 219 -22.84 8.30 -12.41
C VAL A 219 -21.40 8.88 -12.30
N HIS A 220 -20.50 8.16 -11.64
CA HIS A 220 -19.08 8.50 -11.52
C HIS A 220 -18.17 7.72 -12.48
N ASP A 221 -18.73 6.93 -13.40
CA ASP A 221 -18.02 6.16 -14.44
C ASP A 221 -18.32 6.75 -15.83
N TYR A 222 -17.29 7.19 -16.55
CA TYR A 222 -17.39 7.85 -17.85
C TYR A 222 -16.62 7.07 -18.90
N LEU A 223 -17.24 6.60 -19.98
CA LEU A 223 -16.49 6.00 -21.10
C LEU A 223 -15.37 6.96 -21.54
N ALA A 224 -14.18 6.42 -21.81
CA ALA A 224 -13.06 7.25 -22.25
C ALA A 224 -13.42 7.97 -23.56
N PRO A 225 -12.84 9.15 -23.86
CA PRO A 225 -13.22 9.95 -25.02
C PRO A 225 -13.17 9.20 -26.37
N ASP A 226 -12.29 8.21 -26.46
CA ASP A 226 -11.98 7.39 -27.64
C ASP A 226 -12.55 5.97 -27.59
N ALA A 227 -13.29 5.61 -26.54
CA ALA A 227 -13.90 4.29 -26.41
C ALA A 227 -15.09 4.13 -27.37
N ASP A 228 -15.27 2.95 -27.95
CA ASP A 228 -16.41 2.61 -28.82
C ASP A 228 -17.21 1.41 -28.27
N ALA A 229 -17.50 1.48 -26.97
CA ALA A 229 -18.05 0.38 -26.18
C ALA A 229 -19.28 -0.31 -26.80
N PHE A 230 -20.22 0.46 -27.35
CA PHE A 230 -21.46 -0.10 -27.90
C PHE A 230 -21.21 -0.87 -29.21
N GLU A 231 -20.37 -0.35 -30.11
CA GLU A 231 -19.99 -1.06 -31.34
C GLU A 231 -19.11 -2.27 -31.04
N THR A 232 -18.15 -2.15 -30.12
CA THR A 232 -17.31 -3.27 -29.68
C THR A 232 -18.17 -4.41 -29.13
N ALA A 233 -19.19 -4.12 -28.33
CA ALA A 233 -20.15 -5.14 -27.87
C ALA A 233 -20.98 -5.77 -29.00
N ARG A 234 -21.32 -5.02 -30.06
CA ARG A 234 -22.04 -5.55 -31.23
C ARG A 234 -21.14 -6.40 -32.14
N GLY A 235 -19.85 -6.06 -32.22
CA GLY A 235 -18.83 -6.81 -32.94
C GLY A 235 -18.43 -8.11 -32.23
N ALA A 236 -18.43 -8.11 -30.90
CA ALA A 236 -18.09 -9.27 -30.09
C ALA A 236 -19.01 -10.47 -30.36
N GLU A 237 -18.41 -11.66 -30.46
CA GLU A 237 -19.12 -12.93 -30.75
C GLU A 237 -20.21 -13.21 -29.72
N THR A 238 -19.91 -12.98 -28.44
CA THR A 238 -20.84 -13.22 -27.33
C THR A 238 -21.81 -12.07 -27.09
N GLY A 239 -21.64 -10.94 -27.80
CA GLY A 239 -22.39 -9.72 -27.55
C GLY A 239 -22.01 -9.02 -26.24
N VAL A 240 -20.83 -9.29 -25.67
CA VAL A 240 -20.34 -8.68 -24.43
C VAL A 240 -18.93 -8.16 -24.63
N ALA A 241 -18.71 -6.89 -24.30
CA ALA A 241 -17.37 -6.31 -24.21
C ALA A 241 -17.06 -5.90 -22.76
N PRO A 242 -15.89 -6.27 -22.22
CA PRO A 242 -15.47 -5.87 -20.88
C PRO A 242 -15.05 -4.39 -20.88
N LEU A 243 -15.38 -3.69 -19.80
CA LEU A 243 -14.96 -2.31 -19.60
C LEU A 243 -13.93 -2.25 -18.46
N VAL A 244 -12.80 -1.58 -18.67
CA VAL A 244 -11.74 -1.42 -17.67
C VAL A 244 -11.50 0.05 -17.35
N GLY A 245 -11.71 0.37 -16.07
CA GLY A 245 -11.79 1.72 -15.56
C GLY A 245 -10.52 2.18 -14.88
N ARG A 246 -10.05 3.34 -15.27
CA ARG A 246 -8.94 4.06 -14.64
C ARG A 246 -9.48 5.03 -13.60
N ARG A 247 -9.03 4.91 -12.34
CA ARG A 247 -9.44 5.85 -11.27
C ARG A 247 -8.70 7.16 -11.43
N VAL A 248 -9.45 8.22 -11.67
CA VAL A 248 -8.92 9.57 -11.82
C VAL A 248 -9.31 10.40 -10.60
N PHE A 249 -8.48 11.41 -10.29
CA PHE A 249 -8.57 12.20 -9.08
C PHE A 249 -8.40 13.69 -9.39
N PRO A 250 -9.06 14.57 -8.65
CA PRO A 250 -8.66 15.97 -8.64
C PRO A 250 -7.35 16.12 -7.86
N TRP A 251 -6.47 17.03 -8.29
CA TRP A 251 -5.34 17.45 -7.46
C TRP A 251 -5.83 18.10 -6.16
N ARG A 252 -6.85 18.96 -6.30
CA ARG A 252 -7.58 19.61 -5.20
C ARG A 252 -8.89 20.23 -5.71
N ILE A 253 -9.97 20.10 -4.93
CA ILE A 253 -11.23 20.83 -5.15
C ILE A 253 -11.17 22.18 -4.42
N ARG A 254 -11.76 23.23 -5.01
CA ARG A 254 -11.86 24.55 -4.38
C ARG A 254 -12.79 24.48 -3.16
N LYS A 255 -12.49 25.24 -2.11
CA LYS A 255 -13.29 25.24 -0.89
C LYS A 255 -14.72 25.67 -1.22
N GLY A 256 -15.71 24.86 -0.83
CA GLY A 256 -17.13 25.14 -1.05
C GLY A 256 -17.63 24.89 -2.47
N ALA A 257 -16.81 24.33 -3.36
CA ALA A 257 -17.24 23.87 -4.68
C ALA A 257 -17.49 22.36 -4.65
N ASP A 258 -18.50 21.92 -5.40
CA ASP A 258 -18.72 20.50 -5.67
C ASP A 258 -17.77 20.00 -6.76
N PRO A 259 -17.30 18.75 -6.68
CA PRO A 259 -16.45 18.17 -7.70
C PRO A 259 -17.23 17.95 -9.00
N THR A 260 -16.54 18.17 -10.12
CA THR A 260 -17.02 17.86 -11.47
C THR A 260 -16.09 16.83 -12.14
N LEU A 261 -16.53 16.17 -13.22
CA LEU A 261 -15.65 15.31 -14.03
C LEU A 261 -14.35 16.05 -14.38
N PHE A 262 -14.45 17.30 -14.80
CA PHE A 262 -13.34 18.09 -15.31
C PHE A 262 -12.33 18.55 -14.25
N ASP A 263 -12.61 18.36 -12.95
CA ASP A 263 -11.61 18.49 -11.91
C ASP A 263 -10.63 17.31 -11.86
N HIS A 264 -11.00 16.15 -12.42
CA HIS A 264 -10.28 14.89 -12.31
C HIS A 264 -9.15 14.78 -13.33
N ILE A 265 -8.13 15.61 -13.15
CA ILE A 265 -6.98 15.71 -14.07
C ILE A 265 -5.76 14.86 -13.66
N CYS A 266 -5.84 14.15 -12.53
CA CYS A 266 -4.72 13.36 -12.02
C CYS A 266 -4.98 11.86 -12.10
N ASP A 267 -3.94 11.11 -12.38
CA ASP A 267 -3.87 9.66 -12.27
C ASP A 267 -2.80 9.26 -11.24
N ARG A 268 -2.77 7.99 -10.85
CA ARG A 268 -1.76 7.40 -9.97
C ARG A 268 -0.76 6.60 -10.79
N PHE A 269 0.52 6.96 -10.70
CA PHE A 269 1.58 6.19 -11.37
C PHE A 269 1.83 4.80 -10.73
N ASP A 270 1.34 4.61 -9.50
CA ASP A 270 1.54 3.41 -8.66
C ASP A 270 0.27 2.54 -8.56
N GLU A 271 -0.65 2.67 -9.51
CA GLU A 271 -1.87 1.86 -9.61
C GLU A 271 -1.70 0.71 -10.59
N ASP A 272 -2.01 -0.51 -10.15
CA ASP A 272 -1.90 -1.74 -10.97
C ASP A 272 -3.26 -2.34 -11.36
N ARG A 273 -4.40 -1.79 -10.88
CA ARG A 273 -5.73 -2.41 -11.01
C ARG A 273 -6.81 -1.46 -11.50
N GLY A 274 -7.35 -1.78 -12.68
CA GLY A 274 -8.55 -1.14 -13.20
C GLY A 274 -9.85 -1.66 -12.57
N ASN A 275 -10.86 -0.79 -12.48
CA ASN A 275 -12.22 -1.14 -12.09
C ASN A 275 -12.92 -1.86 -13.25
N ARG A 276 -13.65 -2.94 -12.98
CA ARG A 276 -14.33 -3.69 -14.06
C ARG A 276 -15.81 -3.36 -14.15
N ARG A 277 -16.26 -3.12 -15.38
CA ARG A 277 -17.65 -2.97 -15.81
C ARG A 277 -17.84 -3.77 -17.11
N TRP A 278 -19.00 -3.64 -17.73
CA TRP A 278 -19.28 -4.32 -19.00
C TRP A 278 -20.32 -3.54 -19.78
N VAL A 279 -20.33 -3.81 -21.08
CA VAL A 279 -21.37 -3.44 -22.03
C VAL A 279 -21.83 -4.72 -22.75
N CYS A 280 -23.12 -4.83 -23.03
CA CYS A 280 -23.65 -6.01 -23.71
C CYS A 280 -24.80 -5.70 -24.66
N VAL A 281 -25.08 -6.64 -25.56
CA VAL A 281 -26.26 -6.69 -26.43
C VAL A 281 -27.24 -7.69 -25.79
N PRO A 282 -28.28 -7.25 -25.06
CA PRO A 282 -29.14 -8.13 -24.27
C PRO A 282 -29.74 -9.29 -25.05
N GLY A 283 -30.13 -9.05 -26.31
CA GLY A 283 -30.71 -10.07 -27.20
C GLY A 283 -29.76 -11.20 -27.58
N ARG A 284 -28.45 -11.06 -27.33
CA ARG A 284 -27.44 -12.12 -27.54
C ARG A 284 -27.07 -12.84 -26.24
N ILE A 285 -27.51 -12.34 -25.09
CA ILE A 285 -27.21 -12.96 -23.80
C ILE A 285 -28.22 -14.06 -23.51
N PRO A 286 -27.78 -15.33 -23.29
CA PRO A 286 -28.72 -16.39 -22.95
C PRO A 286 -29.49 -16.03 -21.68
N GLU A 287 -30.77 -16.41 -21.64
CA GLU A 287 -31.68 -16.04 -20.54
C GLU A 287 -31.18 -16.52 -19.17
N ASP A 288 -30.43 -17.61 -19.15
CA ASP A 288 -29.98 -18.26 -17.93
C ASP A 288 -28.64 -17.70 -17.38
N GLN A 289 -27.98 -16.82 -18.13
CA GLN A 289 -26.72 -16.19 -17.74
C GLN A 289 -26.97 -14.91 -16.93
N PRO A 290 -26.52 -14.84 -15.66
CA PRO A 290 -26.91 -13.74 -14.77
C PRO A 290 -26.07 -12.47 -14.99
N TRP A 291 -26.73 -11.32 -14.94
CA TRP A 291 -26.09 -10.01 -14.94
C TRP A 291 -25.51 -9.71 -13.55
N ARG A 292 -24.26 -9.23 -13.47
CA ARG A 292 -23.57 -8.91 -12.21
C ARG A 292 -22.86 -7.57 -12.32
N LEU A 293 -22.43 -7.03 -11.18
CA LEU A 293 -21.77 -5.72 -11.08
C LEU A 293 -20.52 -5.52 -11.94
N VAL A 294 -19.73 -6.57 -12.19
CA VAL A 294 -18.42 -6.47 -12.87
C VAL A 294 -18.29 -7.36 -14.11
N ARG A 295 -19.31 -8.16 -14.43
CA ARG A 295 -19.36 -9.04 -15.63
C ARG A 295 -20.76 -9.60 -15.86
N ILE A 296 -20.99 -10.13 -17.06
CA ILE A 296 -22.06 -11.10 -17.31
C ILE A 296 -21.56 -12.49 -16.91
N GLY A 297 -22.33 -13.21 -16.09
CA GLY A 297 -21.94 -14.53 -15.60
C GLY A 297 -21.97 -15.58 -16.71
N GLY A 298 -20.98 -16.48 -16.75
CA GLY A 298 -20.94 -17.62 -17.67
C GLY A 298 -20.80 -17.30 -19.15
N VAL A 299 -20.67 -16.01 -19.50
CA VAL A 299 -20.36 -15.54 -20.85
C VAL A 299 -18.89 -15.10 -20.89
N PRO A 300 -18.02 -15.77 -21.66
CA PRO A 300 -16.65 -15.32 -21.85
C PRO A 300 -16.63 -14.01 -22.65
N SER A 301 -15.59 -13.22 -22.43
CA SER A 301 -15.31 -11.99 -23.17
C SER A 301 -13.88 -12.01 -23.65
N ASP A 302 -13.61 -11.50 -24.84
CA ASP A 302 -12.25 -11.33 -25.32
C ASP A 302 -11.55 -10.19 -24.58
N ALA A 303 -10.25 -10.37 -24.31
CA ALA A 303 -9.42 -9.29 -23.79
C ALA A 303 -9.17 -8.23 -24.87
N ASP A 304 -9.17 -8.62 -26.15
CA ASP A 304 -8.98 -7.70 -27.27
C ASP A 304 -10.18 -6.77 -27.48
N ASP A 305 -11.38 -7.17 -27.02
CA ASP A 305 -12.62 -6.37 -27.04
C ASP A 305 -12.74 -5.42 -25.83
N THR A 306 -11.65 -5.14 -25.11
CA THR A 306 -11.70 -4.34 -23.88
C THR A 306 -11.72 -2.84 -24.16
N GLU A 307 -12.70 -2.15 -23.57
CA GLU A 307 -12.86 -0.70 -23.75
C GLU A 307 -12.59 0.08 -22.44
N PRO A 308 -11.91 1.24 -22.52
CA PRO A 308 -11.53 2.00 -21.34
C PRO A 308 -12.65 2.91 -20.82
N PHE A 309 -12.66 3.14 -19.51
CA PHE A 309 -13.46 4.20 -18.90
C PHE A 309 -12.69 4.95 -17.79
N LEU A 310 -13.17 6.13 -17.43
CA LEU A 310 -12.66 6.96 -16.35
C LEU A 310 -13.59 6.85 -15.15
N ARG A 311 -13.04 6.56 -13.97
CA ARG A 311 -13.77 6.58 -12.70
C ARG A 311 -13.42 7.84 -11.92
N ALA A 312 -14.33 8.80 -11.89
CA ALA A 312 -14.18 10.10 -11.24
C ALA A 312 -14.40 9.99 -9.72
N MET A 313 -13.32 9.69 -8.99
CA MET A 313 -13.42 9.26 -7.58
C MET A 313 -14.02 10.30 -6.64
N ALA A 314 -13.83 11.60 -6.89
CA ALA A 314 -14.39 12.64 -6.03
C ALA A 314 -15.90 12.83 -6.22
N LEU A 315 -16.48 12.40 -7.34
CA LEU A 315 -17.94 12.44 -7.52
C LEU A 315 -18.65 11.45 -6.58
N ARG A 316 -18.05 10.27 -6.37
CA ARG A 316 -18.62 9.26 -5.47
C ARG A 316 -18.44 9.61 -3.99
N VAL A 317 -17.36 10.31 -3.64
CA VAL A 317 -16.95 10.55 -2.24
C VAL A 317 -17.30 11.98 -1.83
N THR A 318 -18.55 12.19 -1.45
CA THR A 318 -19.12 13.50 -1.09
C THR A 318 -19.07 13.83 0.41
N GLU A 319 -18.69 12.87 1.27
CA GLU A 319 -18.53 13.04 2.71
C GLU A 319 -17.04 13.11 3.13
N GLY A 320 -16.77 13.45 4.39
CA GLY A 320 -15.40 13.38 4.95
C GLY A 320 -14.58 14.66 4.87
N GLY A 321 -15.17 15.80 4.51
CA GLY A 321 -14.60 17.12 4.80
C GLY A 321 -13.25 17.43 4.15
N GLY A 322 -13.00 16.93 2.93
CA GLY A 322 -11.75 17.19 2.20
C GLY A 322 -10.58 16.27 2.58
N LEU A 323 -10.85 15.18 3.32
CA LEU A 323 -9.92 14.08 3.48
C LEU A 323 -9.43 13.57 2.09
N PRO A 324 -8.14 13.21 1.96
CA PRO A 324 -7.57 12.82 0.68
C PRO A 324 -8.13 11.48 0.17
N LEU A 325 -8.44 11.41 -1.13
CA LEU A 325 -8.91 10.19 -1.81
C LEU A 325 -7.78 9.34 -2.38
N ALA A 326 -6.62 9.97 -2.60
CA ALA A 326 -5.38 9.33 -2.97
C ALA A 326 -4.22 10.11 -2.34
N PRO A 327 -3.06 9.48 -2.13
CA PRO A 327 -1.91 10.18 -1.62
C PRO A 327 -1.37 11.17 -2.66
N LYS A 328 -1.16 12.44 -2.27
CA LYS A 328 -0.60 13.43 -3.19
C LYS A 328 0.75 13.02 -3.80
N SER A 329 1.53 12.21 -3.08
CA SER A 329 2.82 11.71 -3.57
C SER A 329 2.72 10.64 -4.67
N SER A 330 1.52 10.16 -5.01
CA SER A 330 1.29 9.28 -6.17
C SER A 330 0.61 9.95 -7.36
N LEU A 331 0.08 11.17 -7.18
CA LEU A 331 -0.73 11.82 -8.20
C LEU A 331 0.13 12.59 -9.20
N THR A 332 -0.08 12.32 -10.48
CA THR A 332 0.50 13.05 -11.62
C THR A 332 -0.61 13.61 -12.49
N ALA A 333 -0.45 14.84 -12.99
CA ALA A 333 -1.38 15.36 -13.98
C ALA A 333 -1.27 14.57 -15.29
N ASP A 334 -2.43 14.28 -15.88
CA ASP A 334 -2.57 13.67 -17.20
C ASP A 334 -2.92 14.77 -18.21
N ASP A 335 -2.06 14.95 -19.21
CA ASP A 335 -2.20 16.03 -20.20
C ASP A 335 -3.49 15.94 -21.01
N ALA A 336 -3.99 14.72 -21.29
CA ALA A 336 -5.24 14.51 -22.02
C ALA A 336 -6.44 14.91 -21.16
N LEU A 337 -6.45 14.58 -19.87
CA LEU A 337 -7.50 15.00 -18.94
C LEU A 337 -7.48 16.53 -18.69
N VAL A 338 -6.29 17.13 -18.64
CA VAL A 338 -6.15 18.60 -18.57
C VAL A 338 -6.67 19.26 -19.84
N ALA A 339 -6.38 18.70 -21.02
CA ALA A 339 -6.91 19.20 -22.29
C ALA A 339 -8.44 19.10 -22.34
N LEU A 340 -9.00 17.99 -21.89
CA LEU A 340 -10.45 17.77 -21.82
C LEU A 340 -11.14 18.80 -20.92
N ALA A 341 -10.57 19.09 -19.75
CA ALA A 341 -11.11 20.14 -18.88
C ALA A 341 -11.10 21.52 -19.56
N ARG A 342 -10.05 21.83 -20.34
CA ARG A 342 -9.94 23.11 -21.06
C ARG A 342 -10.91 23.22 -22.24
N GLU A 343 -11.22 22.12 -22.91
CA GLU A 343 -12.16 22.06 -24.04
C GLU A 343 -13.53 22.63 -23.64
N VAL A 344 -14.01 22.28 -22.44
CA VAL A 344 -15.28 22.77 -21.89
C VAL A 344 -15.14 24.07 -21.08
N GLY A 345 -13.97 24.73 -21.16
CA GLY A 345 -13.69 25.98 -20.43
C GLY A 345 -13.50 25.84 -18.92
N HIS A 346 -13.42 24.61 -18.40
CA HIS A 346 -13.19 24.37 -16.97
C HIS A 346 -11.75 24.68 -16.57
N LYS A 347 -11.57 25.19 -15.35
CA LYS A 347 -10.25 25.56 -14.81
C LYS A 347 -9.92 24.70 -13.60
N PRO A 348 -9.41 23.47 -13.78
CA PRO A 348 -9.03 22.62 -12.66
C PRO A 348 -7.82 23.20 -11.91
N VAL A 349 -7.64 22.80 -10.65
CA VAL A 349 -6.44 23.17 -9.88
C VAL A 349 -5.29 22.24 -10.31
N LEU A 350 -4.26 22.77 -10.96
CA LEU A 350 -3.11 21.98 -11.40
C LEU A 350 -2.18 21.60 -10.22
N PRO A 351 -1.44 20.48 -10.32
CA PRO A 351 -0.30 20.24 -9.43
C PRO A 351 0.77 21.34 -9.60
N PRO A 352 1.69 21.49 -8.64
CA PRO A 352 2.86 22.35 -8.80
C PRO A 352 3.57 22.05 -10.12
N ALA A 353 4.13 23.08 -10.76
CA ALA A 353 4.93 22.91 -11.98
C ALA A 353 6.01 21.85 -11.74
N ARG A 354 6.26 21.02 -12.77
CA ARG A 354 7.23 19.93 -12.70
C ARG A 354 8.56 20.48 -12.19
N ALA A 355 8.97 20.07 -10.99
CA ALA A 355 10.32 20.33 -10.53
C ALA A 355 11.27 19.69 -11.54
N THR A 356 12.26 20.42 -12.03
CA THR A 356 13.37 19.80 -12.75
C THR A 356 14.28 19.16 -11.70
N ALA A 357 14.55 17.85 -11.83
CA ALA A 357 15.69 17.27 -11.13
C ALA A 357 16.93 18.14 -11.43
N ARG A 358 17.82 18.33 -10.45
CA ARG A 358 18.99 19.20 -10.63
C ARG A 358 19.72 18.79 -11.93
N PRO A 359 19.85 19.67 -12.94
CA PRO A 359 20.57 19.34 -14.16
C PRO A 359 22.03 19.10 -13.80
N GLY A 360 22.49 17.86 -14.02
CA GLY A 360 23.80 17.38 -13.59
C GLY A 360 23.87 15.88 -13.26
N ALA A 361 22.89 15.07 -13.67
CA ALA A 361 22.92 13.62 -13.49
C ALA A 361 24.07 13.00 -14.30
N LEU A 362 25.21 12.83 -13.65
CA LEU A 362 26.27 11.97 -14.13
C LEU A 362 25.79 10.50 -14.03
N PRO A 363 26.08 9.62 -15.02
CA PRO A 363 25.77 8.18 -14.96
C PRO A 363 26.23 7.55 -13.63
N ALA A 364 25.64 6.47 -13.11
CA ALA A 364 26.12 5.84 -11.85
C ALA A 364 27.64 5.57 -11.85
N ALA A 365 28.18 5.25 -13.03
CA ALA A 365 29.59 5.01 -13.32
C ALA A 365 30.53 6.22 -13.17
N MET A 366 30.01 7.45 -13.03
CA MET A 366 30.81 8.64 -12.78
C MET A 366 30.76 8.96 -11.27
N PRO A 367 31.88 8.74 -10.54
CA PRO A 367 31.90 8.81 -9.09
C PRO A 367 31.83 10.27 -8.65
N GLY A 368 30.64 10.70 -8.24
CA GLY A 368 30.53 11.75 -7.24
C GLY A 368 30.80 11.15 -5.87
N ARG A 369 31.16 11.99 -4.89
CA ARG A 369 31.54 11.56 -3.55
C ARG A 369 30.42 10.78 -2.86
N THR A 370 30.75 9.71 -2.15
CA THR A 370 29.77 8.97 -1.33
C THR A 370 29.83 9.44 0.12
N ALA A 371 28.69 9.92 0.61
CA ALA A 371 28.55 10.42 1.97
C ALA A 371 27.64 9.51 2.81
N ILE A 372 28.10 9.18 4.02
CA ILE A 372 27.27 8.57 5.06
C ILE A 372 26.85 9.64 6.07
N VAL A 373 25.55 9.68 6.38
CA VAL A 373 25.00 10.41 7.52
C VAL A 373 24.60 9.41 8.60
N THR A 374 24.98 9.67 9.84
CA THR A 374 24.61 8.81 10.96
C THR A 374 24.42 9.59 12.27
N CYS A 375 23.75 8.95 13.23
CA CYS A 375 23.53 9.47 14.57
C CYS A 375 23.98 8.44 15.59
N MET A 376 24.75 8.85 16.59
CA MET A 376 25.27 7.91 17.59
C MET A 376 25.21 8.45 19.02
N LYS A 377 25.23 7.52 19.97
CA LYS A 377 25.39 7.77 21.40
C LYS A 377 26.26 6.66 21.96
N ASN A 378 27.39 7.01 22.54
CA ASN A 378 28.33 6.07 23.17
C ASN A 378 28.73 4.90 22.23
N GLU A 379 29.41 5.23 21.12
CA GLU A 379 29.90 4.27 20.10
C GLU A 379 31.41 4.39 19.88
N GLY A 380 32.12 5.09 20.77
CA GLY A 380 33.56 5.31 20.71
C GLY A 380 34.39 4.02 20.53
N PRO A 381 34.04 2.89 21.18
CA PRO A 381 34.76 1.62 20.99
C PRO A 381 34.63 1.00 19.59
N PHE A 382 33.63 1.41 18.80
CA PHE A 382 33.28 0.75 17.52
C PHE A 382 33.42 1.70 16.31
N ILE A 383 33.49 3.01 16.54
CA ILE A 383 33.45 3.98 15.43
C ILE A 383 34.70 3.92 14.54
N LEU A 384 35.88 3.63 15.08
CA LEU A 384 37.11 3.59 14.27
C LEU A 384 37.13 2.42 13.27
N GLU A 385 36.70 1.23 13.67
CA GLU A 385 36.60 0.09 12.74
C GLU A 385 35.57 0.36 11.64
N TRP A 386 34.46 1.01 12.00
CA TRP A 386 33.39 1.33 11.07
C TRP A 386 33.84 2.37 10.05
N LEU A 387 34.53 3.42 10.49
CA LEU A 387 35.15 4.41 9.60
C LEU A 387 36.19 3.75 8.69
N ALA A 388 37.06 2.90 9.26
CA ALA A 388 38.12 2.25 8.51
C ALA A 388 37.57 1.33 7.41
N HIS A 389 36.57 0.49 7.72
CA HIS A 389 35.91 -0.36 6.73
C HIS A 389 35.29 0.43 5.59
N HIS A 390 34.48 1.44 5.92
CA HIS A 390 33.75 2.21 4.92
C HIS A 390 34.70 3.04 4.04
N ARG A 391 35.79 3.57 4.60
CA ARG A 391 36.86 4.23 3.83
C ARG A 391 37.58 3.24 2.92
N ALA A 392 37.87 2.04 3.40
CA ALA A 392 38.54 1.00 2.61
C ALA A 392 37.72 0.57 1.39
N ILE A 393 36.38 0.54 1.48
CA ILE A 393 35.50 0.20 0.34
C ILE A 393 35.12 1.39 -0.55
N GLY A 394 35.59 2.61 -0.23
CA GLY A 394 35.43 3.80 -1.07
C GLY A 394 34.36 4.80 -0.64
N VAL A 395 34.03 4.90 0.66
CA VAL A 395 33.24 6.04 1.19
C VAL A 395 34.15 7.25 1.40
N ASP A 396 33.71 8.41 0.93
CA ASP A 396 34.48 9.65 0.90
C ASP A 396 34.24 10.54 2.12
N ASP A 397 32.98 10.63 2.55
CA ASP A 397 32.49 11.64 3.49
C ASP A 397 31.67 11.00 4.61
N PHE A 398 31.86 11.50 5.83
CA PHE A 398 31.11 11.08 7.01
C PHE A 398 30.56 12.32 7.71
N LEU A 399 29.24 12.39 7.84
CA LEU A 399 28.54 13.39 8.64
C LEU A 399 27.90 12.70 9.84
N ILE A 400 28.44 12.99 11.02
CA ILE A 400 28.12 12.29 12.25
C ILE A 400 27.49 13.27 13.23
N TYR A 401 26.29 12.92 13.70
CA TYR A 401 25.62 13.61 14.79
C TYR A 401 25.73 12.80 16.08
N THR A 402 26.11 13.43 17.19
CA THR A 402 26.10 12.78 18.51
C THR A 402 24.94 13.22 19.39
N ASN A 403 24.49 12.31 20.25
CA ASN A 403 23.46 12.57 21.25
C ASN A 403 24.01 12.29 22.65
N ASP A 404 24.28 13.34 23.44
CA ASP A 404 24.60 13.23 24.88
C ASP A 404 25.61 12.11 25.20
N CYS A 405 26.78 12.12 24.55
CA CYS A 405 27.78 11.09 24.76
C CYS A 405 28.45 11.25 26.14
N THR A 406 28.74 10.13 26.78
CA THR A 406 29.35 10.07 28.12
C THR A 406 30.60 9.19 28.17
N ASP A 407 30.96 8.55 27.06
CA ASP A 407 32.12 7.67 26.93
C ASP A 407 33.29 8.33 26.19
N GLY A 408 33.17 9.61 25.79
CA GLY A 408 34.16 10.32 24.98
C GLY A 408 34.01 10.15 23.47
N THR A 409 32.93 9.54 22.98
CA THR A 409 32.64 9.42 21.54
C THR A 409 32.70 10.77 20.81
N ASP A 410 32.06 11.80 21.38
CA ASP A 410 32.05 13.16 20.85
C ASP A 410 33.44 13.79 20.80
N THR A 411 34.23 13.60 21.87
CA THR A 411 35.62 14.07 21.94
C THR A 411 36.49 13.40 20.87
N LEU A 412 36.32 12.09 20.66
CA LEU A 412 37.02 11.35 19.60
C LEU A 412 36.65 11.89 18.22
N LEU A 413 35.36 12.16 17.99
CA LEU A 413 34.86 12.70 16.73
C LEU A 413 35.32 14.14 16.48
N ASP A 414 35.40 14.98 17.50
CA ASP A 414 35.97 16.34 17.40
C ASP A 414 37.44 16.31 16.99
N GLN A 415 38.22 15.39 17.57
CA GLN A 415 39.61 15.20 17.16
C GLN A 415 39.70 14.69 15.72
N LEU A 416 38.91 13.70 15.32
CA LEU A 416 38.86 13.22 13.93
C LEU A 416 38.44 14.32 12.95
N GLN A 417 37.51 15.20 13.34
CA GLN A 417 37.12 16.36 12.56
C GLN A 417 38.27 17.37 12.40
N SER A 418 39.05 17.63 13.47
CA SER A 418 40.24 18.50 13.38
C SER A 418 41.30 17.96 12.41
N GLN A 419 41.34 16.63 12.21
CA GLN A 419 42.20 15.95 11.24
C GLN A 419 41.56 15.85 9.85
N GLY A 420 40.36 16.40 9.64
CA GLY A 420 39.63 16.37 8.37
C GLY A 420 39.08 15.00 7.98
N ILE A 421 38.96 14.06 8.93
CA ILE A 421 38.49 12.69 8.66
C ILE A 421 36.96 12.60 8.59
N VAL A 422 36.27 13.37 9.43
CA VAL A 422 34.80 13.39 9.54
C VAL A 422 34.27 14.83 9.66
N GLN A 423 32.97 15.00 9.48
CA GLN A 423 32.22 16.17 9.92
C GLN A 423 31.37 15.76 11.12
N HIS A 424 31.58 16.43 12.26
CA HIS A 424 30.91 16.14 13.52
C HIS A 424 30.02 17.31 13.94
N ARG A 425 28.81 17.00 14.40
CA ARG A 425 27.85 17.97 14.95
C ARG A 425 27.21 17.40 16.22
N GLN A 426 26.91 18.27 17.18
CA GLN A 426 25.92 17.93 18.19
C GLN A 426 24.53 17.90 17.54
N ASN A 427 23.69 16.95 17.93
CA ASN A 427 22.37 16.80 17.31
C ASN A 427 21.41 17.92 17.76
N PRO A 428 20.76 18.64 16.83
CA PRO A 428 19.93 19.80 17.15
C PRO A 428 18.53 19.44 17.67
N PHE A 429 18.23 18.19 18.04
CA PHE A 429 16.88 17.75 18.46
C PHE A 429 16.32 18.44 19.72
N ARG A 430 17.10 19.27 20.41
CA ARG A 430 16.66 20.13 21.52
C ARG A 430 16.62 21.61 21.15
N GLU A 431 17.00 21.97 19.93
CA GLU A 431 17.06 23.34 19.46
C GLU A 431 15.70 23.79 18.87
N PRO A 432 15.43 25.10 18.87
CA PRO A 432 14.23 25.64 18.25
C PRO A 432 14.06 25.23 16.78
N GLY A 433 12.89 24.74 16.41
CA GLY A 433 12.57 24.20 15.08
C GLY A 433 12.68 22.68 14.95
N TYR A 434 13.14 21.98 15.99
CA TYR A 434 13.29 20.52 16.02
C TYR A 434 12.56 19.85 17.20
N GLU A 435 11.84 20.60 18.02
CA GLU A 435 11.33 20.18 19.33
C GLU A 435 10.38 18.96 19.25
N ASP A 436 9.63 18.84 18.16
CA ASP A 436 8.70 17.73 17.92
C ASP A 436 9.35 16.55 17.18
N MET A 437 10.65 16.62 16.89
CA MET A 437 11.38 15.61 16.13
C MET A 437 12.16 14.66 17.03
N LYS A 438 12.08 13.37 16.71
CA LYS A 438 12.96 12.36 17.28
C LYS A 438 14.42 12.65 16.89
N PRO A 439 15.41 12.33 17.75
CA PRO A 439 16.81 12.66 17.50
C PRO A 439 17.32 12.32 16.09
N GLN A 440 17.04 11.11 15.60
CA GLN A 440 17.51 10.72 14.25
C GLN A 440 16.81 11.51 13.12
N HIS A 441 15.55 11.93 13.31
CA HIS A 441 14.86 12.75 12.32
C HIS A 441 15.37 14.20 12.32
N ALA A 442 15.70 14.76 13.49
CA ALA A 442 16.27 16.11 13.60
C ALA A 442 17.64 16.20 12.90
N ALA A 443 18.53 15.25 13.18
CA ALA A 443 19.83 15.17 12.51
C ALA A 443 19.72 15.02 10.98
N LEU A 444 18.82 14.16 10.49
CA LEU A 444 18.62 14.00 9.04
C LEU A 444 18.05 15.26 8.38
N ALA A 445 17.16 15.99 9.07
CA ALA A 445 16.65 17.26 8.58
C ALA A 445 17.75 18.35 8.56
N ALA A 446 18.62 18.39 9.57
CA ALA A 446 19.77 19.30 9.60
C ALA A 446 20.82 18.95 8.52
N ALA A 447 21.07 17.66 8.30
CA ALA A 447 22.05 17.17 7.33
C ALA A 447 21.78 17.65 5.89
N GLU A 448 20.52 17.89 5.53
CA GLU A 448 20.15 18.40 4.20
C GLU A 448 20.77 19.76 3.86
N ALA A 449 21.06 20.58 4.89
CA ALA A 449 21.69 21.88 4.73
C ALA A 449 23.24 21.83 4.76
N GLU A 450 23.83 20.68 5.09
CA GLU A 450 25.28 20.58 5.27
C GLU A 450 26.03 20.58 3.92
N PRO A 451 27.13 21.35 3.79
CA PRO A 451 27.90 21.43 2.54
C PRO A 451 28.42 20.07 2.06
N VAL A 452 28.71 19.15 2.99
CA VAL A 452 29.16 17.79 2.65
C VAL A 452 28.08 17.02 1.89
N MET A 453 26.81 17.15 2.29
CA MET A 453 25.69 16.50 1.61
C MET A 453 25.38 17.15 0.28
N ALA A 454 25.48 18.49 0.19
CA ALA A 454 25.30 19.21 -1.07
C ALA A 454 26.31 18.80 -2.17
N ARG A 455 27.52 18.36 -1.79
CA ARG A 455 28.58 17.88 -2.70
C ARG A 455 28.56 16.37 -2.95
N ALA A 456 27.78 15.62 -2.17
CA ALA A 456 27.71 14.17 -2.28
C ALA A 456 26.98 13.76 -3.56
N GLY A 457 27.62 12.92 -4.38
CA GLY A 457 26.98 12.28 -5.52
C GLY A 457 26.09 11.10 -5.11
N TRP A 458 26.45 10.42 -4.02
CA TRP A 458 25.66 9.38 -3.37
C TRP A 458 25.54 9.68 -1.88
N GLY A 459 24.35 9.45 -1.32
CA GLY A 459 24.08 9.58 0.10
C GLY A 459 23.47 8.31 0.67
N ILE A 460 23.71 8.07 1.96
CA ILE A 460 23.01 7.05 2.75
C ILE A 460 22.91 7.47 4.21
N CYS A 461 21.77 7.16 4.84
CA CYS A 461 21.66 7.11 6.28
C CYS A 461 21.84 5.66 6.72
N MET A 462 22.81 5.38 7.59
CA MET A 462 23.04 4.05 8.15
C MET A 462 23.62 4.11 9.56
N ASP A 463 23.44 3.04 10.31
CA ASP A 463 23.81 2.93 11.71
C ASP A 463 25.24 2.35 11.84
N VAL A 464 25.95 2.62 12.95
CA VAL A 464 27.37 2.22 13.15
C VAL A 464 27.57 0.70 13.36
N ASP A 465 26.46 -0.04 13.52
CA ASP A 465 26.44 -1.50 13.55
C ASP A 465 26.01 -2.10 12.19
N GLU A 466 26.05 -1.31 11.12
CA GLU A 466 25.78 -1.72 9.75
C GLU A 466 27.03 -1.57 8.87
N PHE A 467 27.36 -2.59 8.09
CA PHE A 467 28.54 -2.64 7.22
C PHE A 467 28.12 -3.00 5.80
N ILE A 468 28.48 -2.17 4.84
CA ILE A 468 28.28 -2.46 3.42
C ILE A 468 29.27 -3.55 2.99
N ASP A 469 28.76 -4.60 2.36
CA ASP A 469 29.55 -5.73 1.89
C ASP A 469 29.23 -6.01 0.42
N VAL A 470 30.18 -5.67 -0.45
CA VAL A 470 30.05 -5.71 -1.91
C VAL A 470 30.60 -7.03 -2.44
N HIS A 471 29.77 -7.77 -3.14
CA HIS A 471 30.05 -9.13 -3.62
C HIS A 471 30.65 -9.16 -5.03
N VAL A 472 30.69 -8.02 -5.72
CA VAL A 472 31.19 -7.89 -7.10
C VAL A 472 32.54 -7.19 -7.21
N GLY A 473 33.25 -7.49 -8.30
CA GLY A 473 34.56 -6.90 -8.58
C GLY A 473 35.54 -7.14 -7.44
N SER A 474 36.21 -6.07 -7.02
CA SER A 474 37.15 -6.07 -5.90
C SER A 474 36.48 -5.76 -4.54
N GLY A 475 35.15 -5.69 -4.49
CA GLY A 475 34.39 -5.39 -3.28
C GLY A 475 34.31 -3.90 -2.92
N HIS A 476 34.52 -3.00 -3.87
CA HIS A 476 34.42 -1.55 -3.62
C HIS A 476 33.09 -0.99 -4.12
N LEU A 477 32.71 0.18 -3.59
CA LEU A 477 31.51 0.89 -4.04
C LEU A 477 31.56 1.24 -5.54
N SER A 478 32.75 1.51 -6.09
CA SER A 478 32.93 1.70 -7.53
C SER A 478 32.53 0.47 -8.35
N ASP A 479 32.85 -0.74 -7.87
CA ASP A 479 32.45 -2.00 -8.51
C ASP A 479 30.92 -2.16 -8.46
N LEU A 480 30.31 -1.82 -7.33
CA LEU A 480 28.85 -1.83 -7.18
C LEU A 480 28.17 -0.85 -8.13
N TYR A 481 28.65 0.40 -8.21
CA TYR A 481 28.11 1.43 -9.10
C TYR A 481 28.22 1.03 -10.58
N ALA A 482 29.34 0.43 -10.97
CA ALA A 482 29.51 -0.11 -12.31
C ALA A 482 28.51 -1.24 -12.59
N ALA A 483 28.30 -2.16 -11.63
CA ALA A 483 27.40 -3.30 -11.79
C ALA A 483 25.91 -2.92 -11.90
N VAL A 484 25.47 -1.86 -11.24
CA VAL A 484 24.05 -1.42 -11.28
C VAL A 484 23.72 -0.47 -12.43
N GLY A 485 24.72 -0.01 -13.19
CA GLY A 485 24.53 0.72 -14.45
C GLY A 485 23.82 2.07 -14.29
N GLY A 486 22.56 2.18 -14.75
CA GLY A 486 21.79 3.43 -14.70
C GLY A 486 21.09 3.70 -13.36
N ALA A 487 21.21 2.79 -12.38
CA ALA A 487 20.50 2.91 -11.12
C ALA A 487 20.90 4.17 -10.33
N ASN A 488 19.91 4.82 -9.72
CA ASN A 488 20.09 5.98 -8.86
C ASN A 488 19.62 5.74 -7.42
N MET A 489 19.10 4.53 -7.13
CA MET A 489 18.83 4.05 -5.79
C MET A 489 19.17 2.57 -5.70
N ILE A 490 19.86 2.16 -4.62
CA ILE A 490 20.27 0.77 -4.37
C ILE A 490 19.85 0.42 -2.95
N SER A 491 18.82 -0.41 -2.79
CA SER A 491 18.40 -0.91 -1.48
C SER A 491 19.18 -2.14 -1.09
N MET A 492 20.07 -1.96 -0.12
CA MET A 492 20.89 -3.01 0.45
C MET A 492 20.08 -3.69 1.56
N THR A 493 19.55 -4.87 1.26
CA THR A 493 18.77 -5.64 2.25
C THR A 493 19.69 -6.05 3.39
N TRP A 494 19.21 -5.95 4.63
CA TRP A 494 19.95 -6.43 5.78
C TRP A 494 20.25 -7.91 5.68
N ARG A 495 21.46 -8.26 6.08
CA ARG A 495 21.87 -9.59 6.49
C ARG A 495 22.08 -9.51 8.00
N LEU A 496 21.15 -10.02 8.80
CA LEU A 496 21.28 -9.93 10.27
C LEU A 496 22.35 -10.90 10.76
N PHE A 497 23.34 -10.40 11.48
CA PHE A 497 24.36 -11.19 12.15
C PHE A 497 24.04 -11.32 13.64
N GLY A 498 24.20 -12.53 14.17
CA GLY A 498 24.01 -12.83 15.57
C GLY A 498 25.28 -12.65 16.38
N ASN A 499 25.17 -12.89 17.69
CA ASN A 499 26.28 -12.77 18.63
C ASN A 499 27.31 -13.91 18.55
N ALA A 500 27.07 -14.93 17.71
CA ALA A 500 27.94 -16.11 17.57
C ALA A 500 28.27 -16.82 18.91
N ASP A 501 27.32 -16.78 19.86
CA ASP A 501 27.49 -17.24 21.26
C ASP A 501 28.67 -16.57 22.01
N LEU A 502 29.14 -15.42 21.55
CA LEU A 502 30.16 -14.63 22.23
C LEU A 502 29.48 -13.74 23.27
N ASP A 503 29.92 -13.92 24.51
CA ASP A 503 29.29 -13.27 25.67
C ASP A 503 30.09 -12.03 26.12
N THR A 504 31.43 -12.07 26.04
CA THR A 504 32.32 -11.03 26.55
C THR A 504 32.68 -9.97 25.50
N PHE A 505 32.96 -8.74 25.93
CA PHE A 505 33.48 -7.69 25.06
C PHE A 505 34.97 -7.89 24.77
N ASP A 506 35.35 -7.69 23.51
CA ASP A 506 36.72 -7.72 23.01
C ASP A 506 36.91 -6.66 21.91
N THR A 507 38.13 -6.19 21.71
CA THR A 507 38.47 -5.11 20.77
C THR A 507 38.79 -5.60 19.35
N THR A 508 38.69 -6.91 19.08
CA THR A 508 38.76 -7.45 17.72
C THR A 508 37.63 -6.87 16.87
N PRO A 509 37.88 -6.44 15.62
CA PRO A 509 36.85 -5.88 14.75
C PRO A 509 35.59 -6.75 14.67
N THR A 510 34.43 -6.10 14.77
CA THR A 510 33.09 -6.70 14.72
C THR A 510 32.95 -7.66 13.53
N SER A 511 33.36 -7.22 12.34
CA SER A 511 33.27 -8.02 11.10
C SER A 511 34.17 -9.27 11.08
N ALA A 512 35.25 -9.28 11.86
CA ALA A 512 36.13 -10.44 12.02
C ALA A 512 35.60 -11.44 13.07
N ARG A 513 34.79 -10.94 14.01
CA ARG A 513 34.40 -11.65 15.21
C ARG A 513 33.04 -12.34 15.08
N PHE A 514 32.08 -11.71 14.41
CA PHE A 514 30.72 -12.22 14.28
C PHE A 514 30.47 -12.73 12.86
N LEU A 515 30.64 -14.04 12.63
CA LEU A 515 30.49 -14.66 11.29
C LEU A 515 29.18 -15.43 11.11
N ARG A 516 28.33 -15.49 12.14
CA ARG A 516 27.07 -16.23 12.12
C ARG A 516 25.91 -15.28 11.82
N CYS A 517 25.03 -15.68 10.89
CA CYS A 517 23.98 -14.80 10.36
C CYS A 517 22.67 -15.52 10.04
N ALA A 518 21.65 -14.73 9.71
CA ALA A 518 20.35 -15.18 9.21
C ALA A 518 20.47 -15.81 7.81
N PRO A 519 19.65 -16.80 7.44
CA PRO A 519 19.62 -17.34 6.08
C PRO A 519 19.33 -16.31 4.98
N ARG A 520 19.69 -16.60 3.71
CA ARG A 520 19.37 -15.71 2.56
C ARG A 520 17.86 -15.57 2.35
N MET A 521 17.08 -16.56 2.77
CA MET A 521 15.62 -16.51 2.71
C MET A 521 15.03 -16.50 4.13
N THR A 522 15.05 -15.34 4.78
CA THR A 522 14.53 -15.14 6.14
C THR A 522 13.23 -14.35 6.11
N ARG A 523 12.11 -15.02 5.76
CA ARG A 523 10.78 -14.38 5.66
C ARG A 523 10.31 -13.74 6.96
N LYS A 524 10.70 -14.33 8.10
CA LYS A 524 10.34 -13.92 9.46
C LYS A 524 11.61 -14.01 10.35
N PRO A 525 11.81 -13.09 11.30
CA PRO A 525 10.98 -11.91 11.57
C PRO A 525 11.06 -10.94 10.38
N HIS A 526 9.98 -10.20 10.11
CA HIS A 526 9.94 -9.27 8.95
C HIS A 526 11.03 -8.19 9.02
N GLN A 527 11.49 -7.87 10.23
CA GLN A 527 12.59 -6.96 10.50
C GLN A 527 13.90 -7.42 9.85
N ALA A 528 14.10 -8.73 9.65
CA ALA A 528 15.30 -9.26 8.98
C ALA A 528 15.44 -8.82 7.51
N TRP A 529 14.35 -8.33 6.91
CA TRP A 529 14.33 -7.81 5.54
C TRP A 529 14.20 -6.29 5.46
N GLY A 530 14.43 -5.56 6.56
CA GLY A 530 14.69 -4.12 6.45
C GLY A 530 15.87 -3.85 5.52
N PHE A 531 15.91 -2.68 4.91
CA PHE A 531 17.05 -2.24 4.10
C PHE A 531 17.43 -0.80 4.43
N LYS A 532 18.68 -0.44 4.10
CA LYS A 532 19.08 0.95 3.89
C LYS A 532 19.32 1.16 2.40
N THR A 533 19.09 2.39 1.94
CA THR A 533 19.17 2.71 0.52
C THR A 533 20.24 3.75 0.27
N LEU A 534 21.21 3.39 -0.56
CA LEU A 534 22.17 4.30 -1.15
C LEU A 534 21.47 5.02 -2.31
N PHE A 535 21.46 6.35 -2.32
CA PHE A 535 20.70 7.13 -3.31
C PHE A 535 21.54 8.25 -3.93
N ARG A 536 21.31 8.52 -5.22
CA ARG A 536 21.89 9.68 -5.91
C ARG A 536 21.23 10.96 -5.41
N ASN A 537 22.03 11.98 -5.14
CA ASN A 537 21.53 13.28 -4.67
C ASN A 537 21.00 14.13 -5.84
N MET A 538 19.79 13.80 -6.33
CA MET A 538 19.19 14.43 -7.53
C MET A 538 17.93 15.27 -7.24
N ASP A 539 17.61 15.50 -5.96
CA ASP A 539 16.39 16.23 -5.53
C ASP A 539 15.06 15.59 -5.98
N ILE A 540 15.06 14.28 -6.28
CA ILE A 540 13.84 13.50 -6.54
C ILE A 540 12.95 13.42 -5.29
N TYR A 541 13.58 13.31 -4.12
CA TYR A 541 12.92 13.22 -2.83
C TYR A 541 13.17 14.50 -2.04
N LYS A 542 12.12 14.97 -1.37
CA LYS A 542 12.15 16.23 -0.60
C LYS A 542 13.02 16.16 0.64
N LYS A 543 13.27 14.97 1.19
CA LYS A 543 14.03 14.83 2.44
C LYS A 543 14.74 13.48 2.58
N MET A 544 15.79 13.47 3.40
CA MET A 544 16.44 12.26 3.88
C MET A 544 15.52 11.44 4.80
N GLY A 545 15.84 10.16 4.97
CA GLY A 545 15.09 9.28 5.86
C GLY A 545 15.92 8.09 6.31
N VAL A 546 15.52 7.51 7.44
CA VAL A 546 16.26 6.47 8.17
C VAL A 546 16.60 5.24 7.34
N HIS A 547 15.71 4.83 6.42
CA HIS A 547 15.91 3.67 5.54
C HIS A 547 16.17 4.05 4.08
N ARG A 548 15.64 5.19 3.67
CA ARG A 548 15.74 5.75 2.32
C ARG A 548 15.21 7.18 2.33
N PRO A 549 15.49 7.98 1.29
CA PRO A 549 14.89 9.29 1.15
C PRO A 549 13.36 9.22 1.02
N LYS A 550 12.67 10.25 1.51
CA LYS A 550 11.20 10.34 1.64
C LYS A 550 10.66 11.60 0.98
N GLY A 551 9.35 11.59 0.73
CA GLY A 551 8.66 12.73 0.11
C GLY A 551 8.97 12.82 -1.38
N LEU A 552 8.74 11.74 -2.12
CA LEU A 552 8.82 11.72 -3.59
C LEU A 552 8.08 12.92 -4.18
N ARG A 553 8.75 13.63 -5.09
CA ARG A 553 8.13 14.58 -6.01
C ARG A 553 7.45 13.77 -7.13
N PRO A 554 6.11 13.67 -7.17
CA PRO A 554 5.41 12.79 -8.10
C PRO A 554 5.85 12.98 -9.55
N GLU A 555 6.07 14.22 -9.96
CA GLU A 555 6.49 14.60 -11.30
C GLU A 555 7.87 14.07 -11.74
N LEU A 556 8.65 13.49 -10.81
CA LEU A 556 9.99 12.91 -11.04
C LEU A 556 9.99 11.38 -10.86
N TRP A 557 8.82 10.72 -10.81
CA TRP A 557 8.76 9.28 -10.58
C TRP A 557 9.45 8.47 -11.69
N GLU A 558 9.38 8.95 -12.94
CA GLU A 558 10.01 8.33 -14.12
C GLU A 558 11.53 8.42 -14.09
N ASP A 559 12.07 9.41 -13.36
CA ASP A 559 13.51 9.60 -13.21
C ASP A 559 14.12 8.63 -12.18
N ILE A 560 13.33 7.72 -11.58
CA ILE A 560 13.82 6.76 -10.59
C ILE A 560 14.21 5.44 -11.24
N ALA A 561 15.48 5.08 -11.09
CA ALA A 561 16.01 3.76 -11.42
C ALA A 561 16.42 3.08 -10.12
N TRP A 562 15.46 2.45 -9.44
CA TRP A 562 15.65 1.81 -8.14
C TRP A 562 15.84 0.31 -8.27
N VAL A 563 16.93 -0.21 -7.69
CA VAL A 563 17.25 -1.64 -7.66
C VAL A 563 17.43 -2.17 -6.23
N ASN A 564 17.24 -3.47 -6.04
CA ASN A 564 17.61 -4.17 -4.81
C ASN A 564 19.11 -4.54 -4.78
N GLY A 565 19.55 -5.22 -3.71
CA GLY A 565 20.93 -5.69 -3.54
C GLY A 565 21.41 -6.73 -4.56
N SER A 566 20.55 -7.23 -5.45
CA SER A 566 20.93 -8.07 -6.61
C SER A 566 20.90 -7.29 -7.93
N GLY A 567 20.68 -5.97 -7.91
CA GLY A 567 20.55 -5.16 -9.13
C GLY A 567 19.21 -5.32 -9.86
N ARG A 568 18.22 -5.99 -9.26
CA ARG A 568 16.90 -6.19 -9.86
C ARG A 568 16.00 -4.98 -9.59
N PRO A 569 15.23 -4.50 -10.59
CA PRO A 569 14.32 -3.38 -10.41
C PRO A 569 13.34 -3.57 -9.25
N MET A 570 13.11 -2.50 -8.50
CA MET A 570 12.12 -2.45 -7.41
C MET A 570 10.72 -2.08 -7.97
N PRO A 571 9.62 -2.65 -7.43
CA PRO A 571 8.26 -2.32 -7.85
C PRO A 571 7.88 -0.84 -7.61
N LYS A 572 7.07 -0.26 -8.51
CA LYS A 572 6.68 1.16 -8.45
C LYS A 572 5.91 1.51 -7.17
N GLU A 573 5.12 0.57 -6.66
CA GLU A 573 4.29 0.75 -5.46
C GLU A 573 5.16 0.95 -4.21
N MET A 574 6.43 0.52 -4.25
CA MET A 574 7.37 0.71 -3.15
C MET A 574 7.98 2.11 -3.12
N LEU A 575 7.96 2.88 -4.22
CA LEU A 575 8.68 4.16 -4.35
C LEU A 575 8.32 5.17 -3.26
N ARG A 576 7.08 5.09 -2.77
CA ARG A 576 6.53 6.00 -1.76
C ARG A 576 6.76 5.56 -0.33
N ASN A 577 6.58 4.27 -0.01
CA ASN A 577 6.60 3.77 1.38
C ASN A 577 7.43 2.50 1.65
N GLY A 578 8.07 1.88 0.65
CA GLY A 578 8.85 0.65 0.84
C GLY A 578 10.07 0.86 1.74
N TRP A 579 10.24 0.05 2.78
CA TRP A 579 11.42 0.08 3.67
C TRP A 579 11.96 -1.33 3.99
N ARG A 580 11.28 -2.34 3.48
CA ARG A 580 11.60 -3.75 3.66
C ARG A 580 11.41 -4.52 2.36
N SER A 581 12.22 -5.53 2.17
CA SER A 581 12.11 -6.47 1.07
C SER A 581 10.92 -7.43 1.28
N THR A 582 10.43 -7.98 0.18
CA THR A 582 9.41 -9.02 0.11
C THR A 582 10.02 -10.27 -0.51
N THR A 583 9.23 -11.34 -0.64
CA THR A 583 9.64 -12.53 -1.38
C THR A 583 9.99 -12.24 -2.84
N SER A 584 9.41 -11.21 -3.46
CA SER A 584 9.71 -10.82 -4.83
C SER A 584 10.87 -9.82 -4.94
N THR A 585 11.21 -9.10 -3.87
CA THR A 585 12.21 -8.01 -3.92
C THR A 585 13.48 -8.25 -3.12
N VAL A 586 13.56 -9.31 -2.31
CA VAL A 586 14.82 -9.69 -1.62
C VAL A 586 15.93 -9.96 -2.65
N GLY A 587 17.14 -9.48 -2.37
CA GLY A 587 18.29 -9.63 -3.26
C GLY A 587 19.60 -9.32 -2.54
N TYR A 588 20.62 -10.17 -2.76
CA TYR A 588 21.92 -10.16 -2.07
C TYR A 588 23.10 -10.43 -3.01
N ASP A 589 22.89 -10.48 -4.33
CA ASP A 589 23.91 -10.99 -5.25
C ASP A 589 25.03 -9.97 -5.54
N LEU A 590 24.74 -8.67 -5.45
CA LEU A 590 25.72 -7.60 -5.65
C LEU A 590 26.20 -6.99 -4.33
N VAL A 591 25.29 -6.80 -3.37
CA VAL A 591 25.59 -6.17 -2.09
C VAL A 591 24.64 -6.65 -0.98
N THR A 592 25.20 -6.86 0.21
CA THR A 592 24.46 -7.03 1.47
C THR A 592 24.73 -5.85 2.39
N LEU A 593 23.81 -5.58 3.31
CA LEU A 593 24.08 -4.72 4.46
C LEU A 593 24.19 -5.61 5.70
N ASN A 594 25.41 -5.95 6.09
CA ASN A 594 25.68 -6.79 7.24
C ASN A 594 25.35 -6.00 8.50
N HIS A 595 24.33 -6.44 9.26
CA HIS A 595 23.83 -5.72 10.43
C HIS A 595 24.10 -6.50 11.71
N TYR A 596 25.03 -5.98 12.51
CA TYR A 596 25.50 -6.55 13.78
C TYR A 596 24.72 -5.97 14.95
N ALA A 597 23.39 -6.09 14.89
CA ALA A 597 22.47 -5.39 15.79
C ALA A 597 22.62 -5.75 17.28
N VAL A 598 23.19 -6.91 17.62
CA VAL A 598 23.33 -7.37 19.00
C VAL A 598 24.77 -7.38 19.51
N ARG A 599 25.77 -7.59 18.63
CA ARG A 599 27.19 -7.82 19.02
C ARG A 599 27.29 -8.86 20.14
N ASP A 600 28.29 -8.78 21.01
CA ASP A 600 28.39 -9.62 22.21
C ASP A 600 27.38 -9.21 23.30
N ALA A 601 27.12 -10.14 24.23
CA ALA A 601 26.11 -9.93 25.27
C ALA A 601 26.45 -8.75 26.19
N GLU A 602 27.73 -8.54 26.54
CA GLU A 602 28.17 -7.40 27.36
C GLU A 602 27.92 -6.06 26.68
N SER A 603 28.28 -5.93 25.40
CA SER A 603 28.03 -4.72 24.61
C SER A 603 26.54 -4.47 24.37
N PHE A 604 25.74 -5.53 24.31
CA PHE A 604 24.28 -5.41 24.22
C PHE A 604 23.66 -4.82 25.49
N LEU A 605 24.23 -5.06 26.69
CA LEU A 605 23.78 -4.38 27.91
C LEU A 605 23.91 -2.87 27.79
N VAL A 606 25.07 -2.39 27.31
CA VAL A 606 25.33 -0.96 27.10
C VAL A 606 24.39 -0.38 26.03
N LYS A 607 24.13 -1.15 24.96
CA LYS A 607 23.16 -0.77 23.92
C LYS A 607 21.75 -0.60 24.49
N ARG A 608 21.29 -1.51 25.34
CA ARG A 608 19.98 -1.42 26.00
C ARG A 608 19.92 -0.22 26.95
N ASP A 609 20.97 -0.01 27.75
CA ASP A 609 21.05 1.07 28.74
C ASP A 609 20.94 2.47 28.12
N ARG A 610 21.62 2.73 26.99
CA ARG A 610 21.58 4.06 26.36
C ARG A 610 20.28 4.39 25.62
N GLY A 611 19.43 3.40 25.33
CA GLY A 611 18.16 3.54 24.61
C GLY A 611 18.25 3.75 23.09
N ARG A 612 17.10 4.00 22.43
CA ARG A 612 16.97 4.16 20.97
C ARG A 612 16.86 5.63 20.53
N VAL A 613 17.34 5.96 19.33
CA VAL A 613 17.28 7.33 18.75
C VAL A 613 16.01 7.63 17.91
N ASN A 614 15.23 6.62 17.54
CA ASN A 614 14.02 6.76 16.71
C ASN A 614 12.74 6.19 17.36
N HIS A 615 12.86 5.20 18.26
CA HIS A 615 11.72 4.68 19.03
C HIS A 615 12.03 4.80 20.52
N VAL A 616 12.18 6.04 21.00
CA VAL A 616 12.64 6.36 22.37
C VAL A 616 11.78 5.71 23.47
N GLU A 617 10.52 5.39 23.19
CA GLU A 617 9.58 4.76 24.12
C GLU A 617 9.68 3.23 24.19
N ARG A 618 10.45 2.58 23.29
CA ARG A 618 10.53 1.11 23.19
C ARG A 618 11.83 0.57 23.80
N ASP A 619 11.70 -0.31 24.78
CA ASP A 619 12.82 -1.09 25.35
C ASP A 619 13.48 -1.99 24.28
N GLN A 620 14.74 -2.36 24.50
CA GLN A 620 15.50 -3.37 23.75
C GLN A 620 15.69 -4.62 24.61
N GLY A 621 14.56 -5.19 25.06
CA GLY A 621 14.52 -6.36 25.93
C GLY A 621 14.72 -7.69 25.19
N LEU A 622 14.25 -8.78 25.80
CA LEU A 622 14.42 -10.14 25.27
C LEU A 622 13.75 -10.32 23.90
N GLY A 623 12.62 -9.67 23.66
CA GLY A 623 11.96 -9.70 22.34
C GLY A 623 12.84 -9.12 21.24
N TYR A 624 13.53 -8.00 21.50
CA TYR A 624 14.49 -7.42 20.57
C TYR A 624 15.70 -8.34 20.33
N TRP A 625 16.33 -8.82 21.40
CA TRP A 625 17.46 -9.76 21.30
C TRP A 625 17.08 -10.97 20.45
N PHE A 626 15.95 -11.61 20.77
CA PHE A 626 15.43 -12.76 20.04
C PHE A 626 15.23 -12.45 18.56
N ARG A 627 14.58 -11.34 18.18
CA ARG A 627 14.36 -11.03 16.75
C ARG A 627 15.63 -10.73 15.98
N MET A 628 16.61 -10.07 16.61
CA MET A 628 17.78 -9.55 15.92
C MET A 628 18.97 -10.52 15.94
N ASN A 629 19.07 -11.40 16.93
CA ASN A 629 20.18 -12.35 17.07
C ASN A 629 20.00 -13.60 16.18
N ASN A 630 20.68 -13.66 15.04
CA ASN A 630 20.53 -14.73 14.06
C ASN A 630 21.86 -15.47 13.83
N ASN A 631 21.91 -16.78 14.12
CA ASN A 631 23.15 -17.58 14.06
C ASN A 631 23.06 -18.85 13.19
N ALA A 632 22.14 -18.90 12.23
CA ALA A 632 21.83 -20.12 11.49
C ALA A 632 22.86 -20.50 10.40
N GLU A 633 23.43 -19.53 9.69
CA GLU A 633 24.43 -19.73 8.63
C GLU A 633 25.75 -19.07 9.01
N GLU A 634 26.85 -19.47 8.36
CA GLU A 634 28.13 -18.76 8.45
C GLU A 634 28.35 -17.95 7.17
N ASP A 635 28.77 -16.69 7.30
CA ASP A 635 29.17 -15.82 6.20
C ASP A 635 30.52 -15.16 6.52
N ARG A 636 31.47 -15.31 5.59
CA ARG A 636 32.86 -14.85 5.70
C ARG A 636 33.21 -13.84 4.61
N SER A 637 32.25 -13.43 3.79
CA SER A 637 32.50 -12.60 2.59
C SER A 637 33.19 -11.27 2.93
N ILE A 638 32.73 -10.59 3.98
CA ILE A 638 33.31 -9.34 4.48
C ILE A 638 34.79 -9.42 4.87
N LEU A 639 35.31 -10.61 5.21
CA LEU A 639 36.70 -10.80 5.64
C LEU A 639 37.73 -10.43 4.56
N ARG A 640 37.32 -10.35 3.28
CA ARG A 640 38.19 -9.87 2.21
C ARG A 640 38.75 -8.47 2.47
N HIS A 641 38.00 -7.64 3.20
CA HIS A 641 38.38 -6.26 3.51
C HIS A 641 39.13 -6.13 4.84
N LEU A 642 39.27 -7.22 5.61
CA LEU A 642 39.91 -7.17 6.93
C LEU A 642 41.34 -6.59 6.88
N PRO A 643 42.22 -6.97 5.94
CA PRO A 643 43.55 -6.36 5.87
C PRO A 643 43.52 -4.85 5.59
N ALA A 644 42.60 -4.39 4.74
CA ALA A 644 42.46 -2.97 4.40
C ALA A 644 41.85 -2.17 5.55
N LEU A 645 40.88 -2.76 6.26
CA LEU A 645 40.31 -2.23 7.50
C LEU A 645 41.40 -2.05 8.56
N GLU A 646 42.20 -3.09 8.83
CA GLU A 646 43.26 -3.04 9.83
C GLU A 646 44.32 -1.99 9.50
N ALA A 647 44.73 -1.90 8.22
CA ALA A 647 45.67 -0.89 7.76
C ALA A 647 45.11 0.54 7.96
N GLU A 648 43.87 0.79 7.57
CA GLU A 648 43.24 2.10 7.71
C GLU A 648 42.97 2.47 9.17
N MET A 649 42.53 1.52 9.99
CA MET A 649 42.37 1.70 11.42
C MET A 649 43.71 2.01 12.09
N GLY A 650 44.80 1.35 11.68
CA GLY A 650 46.16 1.68 12.10
C GLY A 650 46.55 3.12 11.76
N ARG A 651 46.21 3.59 10.54
CA ARG A 651 46.43 4.98 10.11
C ARG A 651 45.65 5.98 10.97
N LEU A 652 44.37 5.69 11.26
CA LEU A 652 43.54 6.55 12.12
C LEU A 652 44.10 6.63 13.54
N LEU A 653 44.48 5.49 14.13
CA LEU A 653 45.06 5.43 15.48
C LEU A 653 46.43 6.12 15.58
N ALA A 654 47.16 6.26 14.47
CA ALA A 654 48.44 6.96 14.42
C ALA A 654 48.29 8.50 14.40
N LEU A 655 47.08 9.02 14.16
CA LEU A 655 46.83 10.46 14.21
C LEU A 655 47.00 11.00 15.64
N PRO A 656 47.46 12.26 15.81
CA PRO A 656 47.68 12.85 17.12
C PRO A 656 46.43 12.76 18.02
N GLY A 657 46.60 12.21 19.23
CA GLY A 657 45.54 12.11 20.24
C GLY A 657 44.54 10.95 20.06
N ILE A 658 44.32 10.48 18.82
CA ILE A 658 43.24 9.52 18.50
C ILE A 658 43.36 8.21 19.28
N ARG A 659 44.55 7.60 19.35
CA ARG A 659 44.74 6.35 20.12
C ARG A 659 44.37 6.52 21.59
N ALA A 660 44.88 7.57 22.23
CA ALA A 660 44.63 7.81 23.65
C ALA A 660 43.13 8.03 23.92
N THR A 661 42.44 8.80 23.08
CA THR A 661 41.00 9.03 23.22
C THR A 661 40.18 7.78 22.92
N HIS A 662 40.54 7.00 21.91
CA HIS A 662 39.88 5.73 21.62
C HIS A 662 40.06 4.70 22.75
N ASP A 663 41.27 4.57 23.29
CA ASP A 663 41.55 3.70 24.43
C ASP A 663 40.75 4.14 25.68
N ALA A 664 40.53 5.45 25.85
CA ALA A 664 39.65 5.99 26.89
C ALA A 664 38.18 5.61 26.67
N CYS A 665 37.67 5.65 25.43
CA CYS A 665 36.32 5.16 25.11
C CYS A 665 36.17 3.67 25.41
N ILE A 666 37.16 2.85 25.07
CA ILE A 666 37.18 1.41 25.40
C ILE A 666 37.16 1.21 26.92
N ALA A 667 37.95 1.98 27.66
CA ALA A 667 37.97 1.91 29.13
C ALA A 667 36.61 2.29 29.73
N ALA A 668 35.98 3.36 29.23
CA ALA A 668 34.64 3.79 29.65
C ALA A 668 33.58 2.72 29.35
N HIS A 669 33.65 2.06 28.19
CA HIS A 669 32.75 0.97 27.83
C HIS A 669 32.91 -0.25 28.75
N ARG A 670 34.15 -0.65 29.03
CA ARG A 670 34.45 -1.74 30.00
C ARG A 670 33.95 -1.40 31.40
N ALA A 671 34.14 -0.16 31.85
CA ALA A 671 33.62 0.30 33.14
C ALA A 671 32.08 0.23 33.18
N ARG A 672 31.41 0.70 32.12
CA ARG A 672 29.95 0.64 32.04
C ARG A 672 29.42 -0.79 32.00
N ILE A 673 30.10 -1.70 31.29
CA ILE A 673 29.79 -3.14 31.32
C ILE A 673 29.87 -3.66 32.76
N ALA A 674 30.95 -3.36 33.49
CA ALA A 674 31.12 -3.82 34.87
C ALA A 674 30.01 -3.29 35.80
N GLU A 675 29.64 -2.02 35.66
CA GLU A 675 28.52 -1.41 36.41
C GLU A 675 27.19 -2.11 36.11
N LEU A 676 26.86 -2.30 34.83
CA LEU A 676 25.61 -2.94 34.41
C LEU A 676 25.56 -4.41 34.85
N ARG A 677 26.67 -5.15 34.75
CA ARG A 677 26.75 -6.53 35.23
C ARG A 677 26.59 -6.66 36.74
N ALA A 678 26.94 -5.61 37.51
CA ALA A 678 26.72 -5.57 38.95
C ALA A 678 25.27 -5.20 39.32
N ALA A 679 24.54 -4.51 38.44
CA ALA A 679 23.15 -4.13 38.67
C ALA A 679 22.21 -5.34 38.55
N PRO A 680 21.37 -5.65 39.57
CA PRO A 680 20.57 -6.89 39.59
C PRO A 680 19.70 -7.14 38.35
N ALA A 681 19.05 -6.09 37.81
CA ALA A 681 18.19 -6.20 36.64
C ALA A 681 18.97 -6.57 35.37
N PHE A 682 20.14 -5.96 35.16
CA PHE A 682 21.00 -6.24 34.03
C PHE A 682 21.78 -7.54 34.19
N ALA A 683 22.14 -7.93 35.41
CA ALA A 683 22.72 -9.24 35.70
C ALA A 683 21.76 -10.38 35.33
N ARG A 684 20.48 -10.26 35.71
CA ARG A 684 19.42 -11.19 35.29
C ARG A 684 19.25 -11.21 33.77
N PHE A 685 19.17 -10.04 33.15
CA PHE A 685 19.03 -9.96 31.70
C PHE A 685 20.22 -10.60 30.97
N TYR A 686 21.44 -10.36 31.46
CA TYR A 686 22.66 -10.98 30.95
C TYR A 686 22.58 -12.51 31.05
N SER A 687 22.12 -13.07 32.18
CA SER A 687 21.96 -14.52 32.31
C SER A 687 20.88 -15.09 31.37
N GLU A 688 19.81 -14.33 31.11
CA GLU A 688 18.77 -14.71 30.14
C GLU A 688 19.30 -14.74 28.70
N VAL A 689 20.01 -13.69 28.25
CA VAL A 689 20.51 -13.61 26.86
C VAL A 689 21.69 -14.54 26.56
N THR A 690 22.51 -14.85 27.58
CA THR A 690 23.63 -15.81 27.48
C THR A 690 23.22 -17.26 27.77
N GLY A 691 21.99 -17.46 28.25
CA GLY A 691 21.44 -18.77 28.57
C GLY A 691 21.31 -19.68 27.34
N GLU A 692 21.43 -20.99 27.59
CA GLU A 692 21.40 -22.02 26.55
C GLU A 692 20.15 -21.95 25.67
N ARG A 693 19.01 -21.61 26.26
CA ARG A 693 17.75 -21.40 25.55
C ARG A 693 17.89 -20.35 24.45
N MET A 694 18.44 -19.17 24.75
CA MET A 694 18.58 -18.09 23.74
C MET A 694 19.61 -18.42 22.67
N LYS A 695 20.71 -19.09 23.05
CA LYS A 695 21.72 -19.58 22.11
C LYS A 695 21.06 -20.53 21.10
N ARG A 696 20.26 -21.51 21.55
CA ARG A 696 19.53 -22.41 20.65
C ARG A 696 18.50 -21.69 19.78
N LEU A 697 17.64 -20.86 20.38
CA LEU A 697 16.60 -20.14 19.64
C LEU A 697 17.15 -19.28 18.48
N SER A 698 18.31 -18.64 18.66
CA SER A 698 18.96 -17.82 17.63
C SER A 698 19.33 -18.59 16.33
N ARG A 699 19.38 -19.92 16.39
CA ARG A 699 19.64 -20.82 15.25
C ARG A 699 18.35 -21.38 14.63
N LEU A 700 17.22 -21.22 15.32
CA LEU A 700 15.94 -21.84 14.97
C LEU A 700 14.96 -20.91 14.25
N HIS A 701 15.29 -19.64 14.02
CA HIS A 701 14.37 -18.64 13.47
C HIS A 701 13.62 -19.07 12.20
N ARG A 702 14.26 -19.84 11.31
CA ARG A 702 13.64 -20.37 10.07
C ARG A 702 12.41 -21.25 10.32
N HIS A 703 12.29 -21.79 11.53
CA HIS A 703 11.20 -22.65 11.96
C HIS A 703 10.03 -21.87 12.57
N PHE A 704 10.11 -20.54 12.69
CA PHE A 704 9.10 -19.76 13.42
C PHE A 704 8.20 -18.91 12.53
N GLY A 705 6.91 -18.93 12.85
CA GLY A 705 5.91 -18.01 12.30
C GLY A 705 6.01 -16.60 12.84
N ALA A 706 5.32 -15.65 12.19
CA ALA A 706 5.36 -14.23 12.55
C ALA A 706 4.97 -13.99 14.02
N ASN A 707 3.93 -14.69 14.48
CA ASN A 707 3.34 -14.50 15.79
C ASN A 707 4.29 -14.93 16.91
N VAL A 708 5.23 -15.85 16.67
CA VAL A 708 6.26 -16.22 17.65
C VAL A 708 7.18 -15.03 17.93
N PHE A 709 7.60 -14.32 16.88
CA PHE A 709 8.43 -13.12 17.03
C PHE A 709 7.69 -11.93 17.65
N LEU A 710 6.35 -11.91 17.53
CA LEU A 710 5.49 -10.93 18.20
C LEU A 710 5.30 -11.28 19.68
N ALA A 711 5.01 -12.54 20.00
CA ALA A 711 4.82 -13.03 21.37
C ALA A 711 6.13 -13.05 22.18
N GLY A 712 7.28 -13.18 21.52
CA GLY A 712 8.60 -13.21 22.16
C GLY A 712 9.10 -14.63 22.44
N PRO A 713 10.33 -14.74 22.97
CA PRO A 713 11.01 -16.03 23.11
C PRO A 713 10.33 -17.01 24.06
N ASP A 714 9.58 -16.52 25.06
CA ASP A 714 8.92 -17.37 26.07
C ASP A 714 7.71 -18.14 25.51
N ALA A 715 7.19 -17.72 24.36
CA ALA A 715 6.10 -18.41 23.68
C ALA A 715 6.52 -19.74 23.01
N VAL A 716 7.83 -20.01 22.92
CA VAL A 716 8.36 -21.26 22.36
C VAL A 716 8.47 -22.31 23.47
N PRO A 717 7.76 -23.44 23.44
CA PRO A 717 7.85 -24.43 24.50
C PRO A 717 9.24 -25.10 24.53
N ASP A 718 9.62 -25.65 25.68
CA ASP A 718 10.95 -26.26 25.88
C ASP A 718 11.21 -27.44 24.93
N GLU A 719 10.18 -28.22 24.56
CA GLU A 719 10.37 -29.32 23.60
C GLU A 719 10.82 -28.82 22.22
N VAL A 720 10.42 -27.59 21.85
CA VAL A 720 10.83 -26.95 20.60
C VAL A 720 12.16 -26.22 20.76
N ALA A 721 12.38 -25.53 21.89
CA ALA A 721 13.59 -24.76 22.13
C ALA A 721 14.83 -25.64 22.33
N PHE A 722 14.67 -26.83 22.92
CA PHE A 722 15.77 -27.77 23.22
C PHE A 722 15.75 -29.04 22.37
N GLY A 723 14.73 -29.24 21.52
CA GLY A 723 14.65 -30.35 20.58
C GLY A 723 15.42 -30.12 19.28
N ASP A 724 15.56 -31.19 18.50
CA ASP A 724 16.14 -31.16 17.15
C ASP A 724 15.03 -31.23 16.10
N PRO A 725 14.60 -30.10 15.52
CA PRO A 725 13.49 -30.09 14.58
C PRO A 725 13.84 -30.82 13.28
N ALA A 726 12.95 -31.73 12.86
CA ALA A 726 13.08 -32.43 11.58
C ALA A 726 13.07 -31.45 10.39
N PRO A 727 13.62 -31.85 9.22
CA PRO A 727 13.49 -31.07 7.99
C PRO A 727 12.02 -30.72 7.70
N GLY A 728 11.73 -29.44 7.46
CA GLY A 728 10.38 -28.95 7.19
C GLY A 728 9.54 -28.62 8.42
N PHE A 729 10.04 -28.83 9.64
CA PHE A 729 9.36 -28.43 10.87
C PHE A 729 9.09 -26.91 10.90
N PHE A 730 7.90 -26.53 11.36
CA PHE A 730 7.47 -25.15 11.51
C PHE A 730 6.55 -24.99 12.73
N PHE A 731 6.78 -23.94 13.51
CA PHE A 731 6.09 -23.63 14.75
C PHE A 731 5.52 -22.21 14.71
N THR A 732 4.26 -22.04 15.13
CA THR A 732 3.63 -20.74 15.29
C THR A 732 2.66 -20.75 16.46
N VAL A 733 2.35 -19.57 16.99
CA VAL A 733 1.30 -19.35 18.00
C VAL A 733 0.10 -18.63 17.37
N GLY A 734 -1.01 -18.54 18.12
CA GLY A 734 -2.22 -17.81 17.72
C GLY A 734 -1.99 -16.31 17.51
N GLU A 735 -3.05 -15.55 17.21
CA GLU A 735 -2.94 -14.09 17.07
C GLU A 735 -2.49 -13.44 18.39
N VAL A 736 -1.68 -12.39 18.28
CA VAL A 736 -1.07 -11.68 19.41
C VAL A 736 -1.48 -10.22 19.32
N ASP A 737 -2.20 -9.73 20.33
CA ASP A 737 -2.75 -8.37 20.36
C ASP A 737 -1.65 -7.30 20.53
N GLU A 738 -0.58 -7.61 21.28
CA GLU A 738 0.53 -6.68 21.55
C GLU A 738 1.91 -7.32 21.32
N THR A 739 2.85 -6.56 20.74
CA THR A 739 4.21 -7.06 20.49
C THR A 739 5.05 -7.02 21.76
N ALA A 740 5.61 -8.16 22.17
CA ALA A 740 6.60 -8.23 23.24
C ALA A 740 7.86 -7.45 22.84
N HIS A 741 8.19 -6.40 23.60
CA HIS A 741 9.28 -5.47 23.30
C HIS A 741 10.65 -5.92 23.79
#